data_AF-A0A5C9DMC2-F1
#
_entry.id   AF-A0A5C9DMC2-F1
#
_cell.length_a   1.000
_cell.length_b   1.000
_cell.length_c   1.000
_cell.angle_alpha   90.00
_cell.angle_beta   90.00
_cell.angle_gamma   90.00
#
_symmetry.space_group_name_H-M   'P 1'
#
loop_
_entity.id
_entity.type
_entity.pdbx_description
1 polymer ?
#
loop_
_entity_poly.entity_id
_entity_poly.type
_entity_poly.pdbx_seq_one_letter_code
_entity_poly.pdbx_strand_id
1 'polypeptide(L)'
;MSADLGALRKAGLMRLSGQTPWVSVGIGTCGKGNGADEVLAALETTLKNGKSEALARRVGCFGFCAAEPLVMAYRPGKPLLLFTDVKASKAPALAKALGDNEAFAKMAKIAEAKIEVWDFRTQKITYGEDFAYLPTWKELAFFKGQEKLVLRDAGMIDPESIEEYLAVGGYSGLIKAITTMTPDSLIEEVKKSGLRGRGGAGFPTWKKWRIMRDNALASPGESYIVCNADEGDPGAYMNRNEIESDPHMLIEGMIIGAYAMGASHGIVYVRAEYPLAVERLEKALAQAKKAGLLGKQILETRFNFDIEIVTGAGAFVCGEETALIASIEGKAGRPSPRPPFPAQKGLYGRPTSINNVETWCNIPLIVARGGEYFSSFGTPPSPGTKVFSFVGKVRNTGLVELPMGSTLESAVYGMCEGMGPKKKIKGLQSGGPSGGCIPSSLFKTPIDYEHLAELGAIMGSGGMVVMDQDNCMVDVARYFIGFTANESCGKCTPCREGTSQMLNILHGVADGEASEQDLKTLESLALSIKDSSLCGLGQTTANPVLTTLKYFKDEYIQHIKAKRCPAGVCENLYVALCESSCPLHMNIPGYLQLLKENRIEDAFELTLRENPLPGSLGRICHFHCRMRCRRDMLDESVSQGEIHRYLADSMYKMGREKSIYNKLIKEKLPASGKKIAIVGAGPAGLSAAFWLCRLGHEITIYDGSTEAGGILRWGIPAYRLPKDMLKKEITLIQKLGVKFVFNTPMESKEQWQRLIDANDAVIVAVGAGHETGLGIPGESLSGVMPAGEFLKAVSENQKPKVGSEVVVVGGGNSAIDAARSALRLGASVKIVYRRARAHWRKEYRFFA
;
A
#
# COMPACT_ATOMS: atom_id res chain seq x y z
N MET A 1 45.53 1.58 -26.46
CA MET A 1 45.28 0.13 -26.46
C MET A 1 43.87 -0.07 -25.92
N SER A 2 42.91 -0.36 -26.80
CA SER A 2 41.55 -0.75 -26.39
C SER A 2 41.63 -2.10 -25.66
N ALA A 3 40.81 -2.29 -24.62
CA ALA A 3 40.79 -3.55 -23.90
C ALA A 3 40.15 -4.64 -24.78
N ASP A 4 40.65 -5.87 -24.72
CA ASP A 4 40.00 -7.02 -25.36
C ASP A 4 38.67 -7.33 -24.64
N LEU A 5 37.58 -6.77 -25.16
CA LEU A 5 36.23 -6.98 -24.63
C LEU A 5 35.82 -8.46 -24.64
N GLY A 6 36.35 -9.25 -25.58
CA GLY A 6 36.10 -10.70 -25.65
C GLY A 6 36.73 -11.44 -24.48
N ALA A 7 37.96 -11.09 -24.11
CA ALA A 7 38.63 -11.63 -22.93
C ALA A 7 37.92 -11.25 -21.63
N LEU A 8 37.50 -9.98 -21.48
CA LEU A 8 36.74 -9.51 -20.32
C LEU A 8 35.39 -10.24 -20.20
N ARG A 9 34.67 -10.39 -21.30
CA ARG A 9 33.41 -11.15 -21.36
C ARG A 9 33.62 -12.61 -20.91
N LYS A 10 34.67 -13.27 -21.40
CA LYS A 10 35.00 -14.65 -21.01
C LYS A 10 35.31 -14.75 -19.51
N ALA A 11 36.04 -13.78 -18.96
CA ALA A 11 36.34 -13.72 -17.52
C ALA A 11 35.06 -13.57 -16.68
N GLY A 12 34.13 -12.69 -17.08
CA GLY A 12 32.84 -12.53 -16.39
C GLY A 12 31.97 -13.79 -16.44
N LEU A 13 31.91 -14.48 -17.59
CA LEU A 13 31.17 -15.75 -17.70
C LEU A 13 31.73 -16.83 -16.76
N MET A 14 33.05 -16.89 -16.59
CA MET A 14 33.67 -17.80 -15.63
C MET A 14 33.32 -17.47 -14.17
N ARG A 15 33.09 -16.19 -13.83
CA ARG A 15 32.63 -15.78 -12.49
C ARG A 15 31.16 -16.10 -12.24
N LEU A 16 30.30 -15.92 -13.25
CA LEU A 16 28.86 -16.12 -13.12
C LEU A 16 28.47 -17.59 -13.10
N SER A 17 29.02 -18.41 -14.00
CA SER A 17 28.59 -19.80 -14.20
C SER A 17 29.76 -20.75 -14.48
N GLY A 18 30.96 -20.42 -14.01
CA GLY A 18 32.13 -21.29 -14.14
C GLY A 18 32.09 -22.50 -13.20
N GLN A 19 33.25 -23.15 -13.06
CA GLN A 19 33.43 -24.32 -12.20
C GLN A 19 33.66 -23.97 -10.72
N THR A 20 33.92 -22.70 -10.41
CA THR A 20 34.13 -22.24 -9.03
C THR A 20 32.78 -21.97 -8.36
N PRO A 21 32.41 -22.68 -7.27
CA PRO A 21 31.21 -22.38 -6.51
C PRO A 21 31.26 -20.98 -5.90
N TRP A 22 30.11 -20.36 -5.71
CA TRP A 22 30.04 -19.03 -5.10
C TRP A 22 28.76 -18.83 -4.30
N VAL A 23 28.82 -17.88 -3.39
CA VAL A 23 27.67 -17.35 -2.65
C VAL A 23 27.65 -15.84 -2.82
N SER A 24 26.51 -15.29 -3.21
CA SER A 24 26.33 -13.84 -3.37
C SER A 24 25.40 -13.28 -2.31
N VAL A 25 25.66 -12.04 -1.90
CA VAL A 25 24.83 -11.28 -0.97
C VAL A 25 24.38 -9.99 -1.65
N GLY A 26 23.09 -9.67 -1.57
CA GLY A 26 22.53 -8.41 -2.07
C GLY A 26 23.01 -7.21 -1.25
N ILE A 27 23.95 -6.43 -1.78
CA ILE A 27 24.53 -5.23 -1.15
C ILE A 27 23.95 -3.97 -1.82
N GLY A 28 22.62 -3.86 -1.84
CA GLY A 28 21.94 -2.57 -2.09
C GLY A 28 21.68 -1.84 -0.77
N THR A 29 21.29 -0.57 -0.83
CA THR A 29 21.00 0.23 0.37
C THR A 29 20.01 -0.45 1.34
N CYS A 30 18.98 -1.14 0.82
CA CYS A 30 18.04 -1.90 1.65
C CYS A 30 18.67 -3.15 2.31
N GLY A 31 19.54 -3.87 1.61
CA GLY A 31 20.28 -5.02 2.15
C GLY A 31 21.22 -4.59 3.26
N LYS A 32 22.02 -3.53 3.02
CA LYS A 32 22.92 -2.95 4.02
C LYS A 32 22.16 -2.52 5.27
N GLY A 33 21.02 -1.85 5.10
CA GLY A 33 20.13 -1.45 6.20
C GLY A 33 19.57 -2.61 7.03
N ASN A 34 19.62 -3.85 6.52
CA ASN A 34 19.17 -5.07 7.21
C ASN A 34 20.33 -6.02 7.59
N GLY A 35 21.57 -5.55 7.56
CA GLY A 35 22.75 -6.31 8.01
C GLY A 35 23.41 -7.18 6.93
N ALA A 36 23.19 -6.92 5.64
CA ALA A 36 23.83 -7.67 4.56
C ALA A 36 25.37 -7.58 4.58
N ASP A 37 25.94 -6.45 5.02
CA ASP A 37 27.38 -6.28 5.18
C ASP A 37 27.97 -7.28 6.21
N GLU A 38 27.24 -7.53 7.30
CA GLU A 38 27.65 -8.52 8.32
C GLU A 38 27.62 -9.94 7.78
N VAL A 39 26.60 -10.26 6.97
CA VAL A 39 26.47 -11.57 6.31
C VAL A 39 27.63 -11.79 5.34
N LEU A 40 27.93 -10.80 4.50
CA LEU A 40 29.03 -10.87 3.54
C LEU A 40 30.37 -11.03 4.25
N ALA A 41 30.66 -10.21 5.26
CA ALA A 41 31.90 -10.29 6.03
C ALA A 41 32.06 -11.65 6.74
N ALA A 42 30.98 -12.20 7.29
CA ALA A 42 30.99 -13.53 7.91
C ALA A 42 31.26 -14.64 6.89
N LEU A 43 30.70 -14.55 5.68
CA LEU A 43 30.95 -15.48 4.57
C LEU A 43 32.40 -15.40 4.10
N GLU A 44 32.91 -14.20 3.82
CA GLU A 44 34.30 -13.95 3.43
C GLU A 44 35.29 -14.53 4.46
N THR A 45 35.05 -14.24 5.75
CA THR A 45 35.87 -14.76 6.87
C THR A 45 35.82 -16.29 6.93
N THR A 46 34.64 -16.88 6.81
CA THR A 46 34.47 -18.33 6.94
C THR A 46 35.10 -19.09 5.78
N LEU A 47 34.92 -18.59 4.55
CA LEU A 47 35.54 -19.18 3.35
C LEU A 47 37.07 -19.09 3.40
N LYS A 48 37.61 -17.95 3.85
CA LYS A 48 39.05 -17.74 4.02
C LYS A 48 39.63 -18.67 5.09
N ASN A 49 38.99 -18.77 6.25
CA ASN A 49 39.44 -19.65 7.34
C ASN A 49 39.34 -21.13 6.98
N GLY A 50 38.31 -21.50 6.22
CA GLY A 50 38.10 -22.86 5.73
C GLY A 50 38.99 -23.25 4.55
N LYS A 51 39.83 -22.34 4.04
CA LYS A 51 40.64 -22.52 2.81
C LYS A 51 39.81 -23.03 1.62
N SER A 52 38.56 -22.55 1.51
CA SER A 52 37.65 -22.92 0.44
C SER A 52 38.05 -22.22 -0.87
N GLU A 53 37.91 -22.92 -1.99
CA GLU A 53 38.04 -22.31 -3.33
C GLU A 53 36.79 -21.51 -3.72
N ALA A 54 35.70 -21.61 -2.96
CA ALA A 54 34.47 -20.90 -3.25
C ALA A 54 34.55 -19.41 -2.92
N LEU A 55 33.81 -18.60 -3.68
CA LEU A 55 33.87 -17.13 -3.61
C LEU A 55 32.64 -16.56 -2.88
N ALA A 56 32.87 -15.56 -2.03
CA ALA A 56 31.82 -14.64 -1.58
C ALA A 56 31.76 -13.45 -2.53
N ARG A 57 30.55 -13.13 -3.01
CA ARG A 57 30.30 -12.08 -4.01
C ARG A 57 29.33 -11.05 -3.45
N ARG A 58 29.51 -9.80 -3.86
CA ARG A 58 28.54 -8.73 -3.68
C ARG A 58 27.74 -8.58 -4.96
N VAL A 59 26.43 -8.44 -4.85
CA VAL A 59 25.54 -8.21 -6.00
C VAL A 59 24.58 -7.07 -5.70
N GLY A 60 23.90 -6.55 -6.72
CA GLY A 60 22.83 -5.57 -6.55
C GLY A 60 21.65 -6.09 -5.72
N CYS A 61 20.67 -5.24 -5.41
CA CYS A 61 19.46 -5.68 -4.73
C CYS A 61 18.50 -6.35 -5.73
N PHE A 62 18.02 -7.55 -5.41
CA PHE A 62 17.14 -8.33 -6.29
C PHE A 62 15.68 -7.80 -6.35
N GLY A 63 15.33 -6.88 -5.43
CA GLY A 63 14.06 -6.15 -5.39
C GLY A 63 13.13 -6.52 -4.24
N PHE A 64 13.31 -7.67 -3.57
CA PHE A 64 12.43 -8.11 -2.48
C PHE A 64 12.88 -7.57 -1.11
N CYS A 65 12.73 -6.26 -0.93
CA CYS A 65 13.29 -5.52 0.21
C CYS A 65 12.80 -6.02 1.59
N ALA A 66 11.55 -6.49 1.70
CA ALA A 66 11.03 -7.06 2.95
C ALA A 66 11.71 -8.37 3.39
N ALA A 67 12.48 -8.98 2.50
CA ALA A 67 13.11 -10.29 2.68
C ALA A 67 14.66 -10.21 2.71
N GLU A 68 15.21 -9.00 2.76
CA GLU A 68 16.65 -8.77 2.88
C GLU A 68 17.18 -9.14 4.29
N PRO A 69 18.43 -9.61 4.45
CA PRO A 69 19.42 -9.86 3.40
C PRO A 69 19.11 -11.08 2.53
N LEU A 70 19.10 -10.89 1.21
CA LEU A 70 18.97 -11.93 0.20
C LEU A 70 20.33 -12.54 -0.14
N VAL A 71 20.40 -13.86 -0.17
CA VAL A 71 21.60 -14.63 -0.50
C VAL A 71 21.29 -15.64 -1.59
N MET A 72 22.17 -15.74 -2.59
CA MET A 72 22.10 -16.81 -3.58
C MET A 72 23.34 -17.69 -3.50
N ALA A 73 23.16 -19.02 -3.54
CA ALA A 73 24.26 -19.97 -3.55
C ALA A 73 24.30 -20.76 -4.86
N TYR A 74 25.47 -20.83 -5.47
CA TYR A 74 25.74 -21.53 -6.71
C TYR A 74 26.75 -22.66 -6.50
N ARG A 75 26.45 -23.81 -7.12
CA ARG A 75 27.39 -24.91 -7.30
C ARG A 75 27.25 -25.43 -8.74
N PRO A 76 28.35 -25.76 -9.43
CA PRO A 76 28.30 -26.25 -10.81
C PRO A 76 27.36 -27.45 -10.97
N GLY A 77 26.50 -27.40 -11.99
CA GLY A 77 25.53 -28.45 -12.30
C GLY A 77 24.32 -28.52 -11.37
N LYS A 78 24.18 -27.58 -10.43
CA LYS A 78 23.01 -27.43 -9.54
C LYS A 78 22.31 -26.10 -9.82
N PRO A 79 21.00 -25.99 -9.55
CA PRO A 79 20.32 -24.70 -9.63
C PRO A 79 20.86 -23.73 -8.57
N LEU A 80 20.73 -22.42 -8.82
CA LEU A 80 20.93 -21.44 -7.77
C LEU A 80 19.87 -21.61 -6.70
N LEU A 81 20.29 -21.53 -5.43
CA LEU A 81 19.39 -21.54 -4.29
C LEU A 81 19.24 -20.13 -3.75
N LEU A 82 18.00 -19.65 -3.62
CA LEU A 82 17.66 -18.35 -3.08
C LEU A 82 17.25 -18.47 -1.60
N PHE A 83 17.86 -17.64 -0.76
CA PHE A 83 17.58 -17.54 0.67
C PHE A 83 17.21 -16.10 1.04
N THR A 84 16.24 -15.95 1.93
CA THR A 84 15.77 -14.66 2.45
C THR A 84 16.06 -14.54 3.95
N ASP A 85 16.08 -13.30 4.47
CA ASP A 85 16.30 -12.98 5.90
C ASP A 85 17.54 -13.69 6.50
N VAL A 86 18.62 -13.77 5.70
CA VAL A 86 19.82 -14.49 6.11
C VAL A 86 20.56 -13.70 7.17
N LYS A 87 20.90 -14.36 8.28
CA LYS A 87 21.73 -13.80 9.36
C LYS A 87 23.17 -14.27 9.24
N ALA A 88 24.12 -13.48 9.74
CA ALA A 88 25.55 -13.80 9.73
C ALA A 88 25.86 -15.18 10.35
N SER A 89 25.07 -15.64 11.32
CA SER A 89 25.20 -16.97 11.95
C SER A 89 25.00 -18.15 10.98
N LYS A 90 24.39 -17.94 9.80
CA LYS A 90 24.23 -18.95 8.76
C LYS A 90 25.44 -19.08 7.83
N ALA A 91 26.39 -18.15 7.90
CA ALA A 91 27.57 -18.14 7.02
C ALA A 91 28.37 -19.46 7.04
N PRO A 92 28.62 -20.11 8.20
CA PRO A 92 29.34 -21.39 8.21
C PRO A 92 28.61 -22.53 7.51
N ALA A 93 27.28 -22.59 7.63
CA ALA A 93 26.48 -23.61 6.96
C ALA A 93 26.47 -23.41 5.43
N LEU A 94 26.31 -22.16 4.98
CA LEU A 94 26.38 -21.78 3.57
C LEU A 94 27.75 -22.08 2.97
N ALA A 95 28.83 -21.67 3.64
CA ALA A 95 30.19 -21.94 3.20
C ALA A 95 30.48 -23.44 3.08
N LYS A 96 30.04 -24.25 4.06
CA LYS A 96 30.18 -25.72 4.00
C LYS A 96 29.41 -26.32 2.81
N ALA A 97 28.21 -25.82 2.54
CA ALA A 97 27.38 -26.29 1.44
C ALA A 97 28.00 -26.05 0.05
N LEU A 98 28.81 -25.00 -0.11
CA LEU A 98 29.51 -24.75 -1.37
C LEU A 98 30.57 -25.82 -1.68
N GLY A 99 31.15 -26.47 -0.67
CA GLY A 99 32.16 -27.51 -0.82
C GLY A 99 31.62 -28.94 -0.91
N ASP A 100 30.45 -29.21 -0.31
CA ASP A 100 29.90 -30.56 -0.15
C ASP A 100 28.50 -30.73 -0.76
N ASN A 101 28.32 -31.75 -1.60
CA ASN A 101 27.05 -32.03 -2.29
C ASN A 101 25.91 -32.36 -1.31
N GLU A 102 26.20 -33.14 -0.26
CA GLU A 102 25.18 -33.53 0.71
C GLU A 102 24.73 -32.32 1.55
N ALA A 103 25.67 -31.47 1.96
CA ALA A 103 25.39 -30.20 2.63
C ALA A 103 24.61 -29.24 1.73
N PHE A 104 24.92 -29.16 0.43
CA PHE A 104 24.14 -28.35 -0.53
C PHE A 104 22.70 -28.84 -0.64
N ALA A 105 22.49 -30.17 -0.73
CA ALA A 105 21.16 -30.76 -0.74
C ALA A 105 20.40 -30.53 0.57
N LYS A 106 21.09 -30.48 1.72
CA LYS A 106 20.49 -30.10 3.01
C LYS A 106 20.09 -28.62 3.03
N MET A 107 20.92 -27.74 2.47
CA MET A 107 20.60 -26.31 2.35
C MET A 107 19.41 -26.08 1.41
N ALA A 108 19.27 -26.85 0.33
CA ALA A 108 18.12 -26.76 -0.57
C ALA A 108 16.77 -26.97 0.15
N LYS A 109 16.72 -27.75 1.23
CA LYS A 109 15.50 -27.98 2.03
C LYS A 109 15.04 -26.75 2.81
N ILE A 110 15.92 -25.76 3.00
CA ILE A 110 15.61 -24.50 3.71
C ILE A 110 15.76 -23.28 2.80
N ALA A 111 15.97 -23.48 1.50
CA ALA A 111 15.90 -22.41 0.52
C ALA A 111 14.44 -22.02 0.29
N GLU A 112 14.21 -20.75 -0.07
CA GLU A 112 12.86 -20.29 -0.42
C GLU A 112 12.50 -20.66 -1.86
N ALA A 113 13.47 -20.60 -2.77
CA ALA A 113 13.27 -20.92 -4.17
C ALA A 113 14.57 -21.33 -4.88
N LYS A 114 14.41 -21.85 -6.10
CA LYS A 114 15.51 -22.12 -7.03
C LYS A 114 15.47 -21.28 -8.31
N ILE A 115 16.63 -21.13 -8.95
CA ILE A 115 16.80 -20.57 -10.29
C ILE A 115 17.65 -21.54 -11.13
N GLU A 116 17.01 -22.19 -12.10
CA GLU A 116 17.66 -23.14 -13.01
C GLU A 116 18.24 -22.42 -14.23
N VAL A 117 17.48 -21.44 -14.75
CA VAL A 117 17.84 -20.61 -15.89
C VAL A 117 17.53 -19.16 -15.55
N TRP A 118 18.47 -18.26 -15.86
CA TRP A 118 18.24 -16.83 -15.84
C TRP A 118 18.35 -16.24 -17.25
N ASP A 119 17.35 -15.42 -17.61
CA ASP A 119 17.29 -14.74 -18.90
C ASP A 119 17.58 -13.25 -18.69
N PHE A 120 18.83 -12.86 -18.95
CA PHE A 120 19.26 -11.46 -18.98
C PHE A 120 18.75 -10.71 -20.23
N ARG A 121 17.86 -11.32 -21.02
CA ARG A 121 17.23 -10.80 -22.25
C ARG A 121 18.19 -10.60 -23.43
N THR A 122 19.45 -10.31 -23.15
CA THR A 122 20.59 -10.25 -24.10
C THR A 122 21.44 -11.52 -24.07
N GLN A 123 21.44 -12.23 -22.94
CA GLN A 123 22.14 -13.50 -22.74
C GLN A 123 21.31 -14.42 -21.84
N LYS A 124 21.39 -15.74 -22.05
CA LYS A 124 20.84 -16.73 -21.12
C LYS A 124 21.95 -17.51 -20.45
N ILE A 125 21.78 -17.78 -19.16
CA ILE A 125 22.66 -18.64 -18.37
C ILE A 125 21.83 -19.76 -17.76
N THR A 126 22.27 -21.01 -17.97
CA THR A 126 21.71 -22.21 -17.37
C THR A 126 22.67 -22.69 -16.28
N TYR A 127 22.17 -22.83 -15.05
CA TYR A 127 22.97 -23.23 -13.89
C TYR A 127 22.92 -24.75 -13.65
N GLY A 128 21.73 -25.34 -13.77
CA GLY A 128 21.50 -26.77 -13.59
C GLY A 128 20.07 -27.07 -13.11
N GLU A 129 19.67 -28.33 -13.20
CA GLU A 129 18.34 -28.81 -12.79
C GLU A 129 18.49 -29.78 -11.61
N ASP A 130 17.77 -29.53 -10.51
CA ASP A 130 17.67 -30.42 -9.35
C ASP A 130 16.53 -29.94 -8.42
N PHE A 131 16.27 -30.64 -7.32
CA PHE A 131 15.36 -30.26 -6.25
C PHE A 131 13.94 -29.93 -6.75
N ALA A 132 13.31 -30.87 -7.46
CA ALA A 132 11.99 -30.68 -8.06
C ALA A 132 10.86 -30.30 -7.06
N TYR A 133 11.07 -30.55 -5.76
CA TYR A 133 10.13 -30.15 -4.70
C TYR A 133 10.22 -28.66 -4.32
N LEU A 134 11.30 -27.98 -4.70
CA LEU A 134 11.54 -26.57 -4.36
C LEU A 134 10.95 -25.69 -5.47
N PRO A 135 10.14 -24.67 -5.14
CA PRO A 135 9.54 -23.81 -6.16
C PRO A 135 10.61 -22.98 -6.87
N THR A 136 10.33 -22.61 -8.10
CA THR A 136 11.11 -21.62 -8.84
C THR A 136 10.89 -20.22 -8.26
N TRP A 137 11.85 -19.32 -8.46
CA TRP A 137 11.72 -17.94 -7.96
C TRP A 137 10.45 -17.23 -8.46
N LYS A 138 9.95 -17.57 -9.66
CA LYS A 138 8.71 -17.02 -10.25
C LYS A 138 7.43 -17.48 -9.54
N GLU A 139 7.50 -18.54 -8.75
CA GLU A 139 6.36 -19.07 -7.99
C GLU A 139 6.22 -18.41 -6.62
N LEU A 140 7.27 -17.73 -6.12
CA LEU A 140 7.17 -16.90 -4.93
C LEU A 140 6.20 -15.75 -5.19
N ALA A 141 5.28 -15.52 -4.24
CA ALA A 141 4.22 -14.52 -4.37
C ALA A 141 4.73 -13.15 -4.85
N PHE A 142 5.84 -12.67 -4.27
CA PHE A 142 6.44 -11.38 -4.61
C PHE A 142 6.87 -11.27 -6.07
N PHE A 143 7.47 -12.32 -6.66
CA PHE A 143 7.97 -12.30 -8.03
C PHE A 143 6.97 -12.78 -9.07
N LYS A 144 5.89 -13.43 -8.62
CA LYS A 144 4.88 -14.02 -9.50
C LYS A 144 4.19 -12.97 -10.36
N GLY A 145 4.41 -13.04 -11.67
CA GLY A 145 3.84 -12.12 -12.65
C GLY A 145 4.71 -10.89 -12.96
N GLN A 146 5.90 -10.78 -12.35
CA GLN A 146 6.86 -9.75 -12.74
C GLN A 146 7.56 -10.10 -14.05
N GLU A 147 7.84 -9.08 -14.86
CA GLU A 147 8.67 -9.20 -16.07
C GLU A 147 9.91 -8.31 -15.92
N LYS A 148 11.04 -8.92 -15.57
CA LYS A 148 12.31 -8.21 -15.40
C LYS A 148 12.93 -7.89 -16.77
N LEU A 149 12.79 -6.64 -17.21
CA LEU A 149 13.50 -6.06 -18.36
C LEU A 149 14.52 -5.04 -17.88
N VAL A 150 14.14 -4.09 -17.04
CA VAL A 150 15.06 -3.12 -16.44
C VAL A 150 15.85 -3.78 -15.31
N LEU A 151 15.19 -4.54 -14.44
CA LEU A 151 15.80 -5.22 -13.29
C LEU A 151 16.38 -6.60 -13.64
N ARG A 152 16.70 -6.85 -14.91
CA ARG A 152 17.16 -8.15 -15.41
C ARG A 152 18.55 -8.55 -14.88
N ASP A 153 19.39 -7.57 -14.56
CA ASP A 153 20.76 -7.77 -14.08
C ASP A 153 20.84 -7.68 -12.53
N ALA A 154 19.85 -7.02 -11.92
CA ALA A 154 19.80 -6.73 -10.49
C ALA A 154 19.79 -8.02 -9.65
N GLY A 155 20.71 -8.11 -8.68
CA GLY A 155 20.90 -9.28 -7.80
C GLY A 155 21.61 -10.49 -8.43
N MET A 156 21.95 -10.42 -9.71
CA MET A 156 22.60 -11.51 -10.44
C MET A 156 24.08 -11.23 -10.75
N ILE A 157 24.41 -9.96 -10.99
CA ILE A 157 25.77 -9.49 -11.28
C ILE A 157 26.33 -8.63 -10.13
N ASP A 158 27.66 -8.57 -10.06
CA ASP A 158 28.39 -7.59 -9.26
C ASP A 158 28.32 -6.21 -9.97
N PRO A 159 27.66 -5.20 -9.37
CA PRO A 159 27.52 -3.87 -9.97
C PRO A 159 28.87 -3.16 -10.17
N GLU A 160 29.95 -3.62 -9.53
CA GLU A 160 31.28 -3.04 -9.65
C GLU A 160 32.17 -3.80 -10.66
N SER A 161 31.63 -4.73 -11.45
CA SER A 161 32.38 -5.52 -12.44
C SER A 161 31.86 -5.34 -13.86
N ILE A 162 32.60 -4.58 -14.68
CA ILE A 162 32.38 -4.49 -16.12
C ILE A 162 32.44 -5.87 -16.81
N GLU A 163 33.25 -6.81 -16.32
CA GLU A 163 33.37 -8.15 -16.89
C GLU A 163 32.06 -8.93 -16.78
N GLU A 164 31.39 -8.88 -15.63
CA GLU A 164 30.11 -9.54 -15.44
C GLU A 164 29.01 -8.89 -16.28
N TYR A 165 29.01 -7.55 -16.41
CA TYR A 165 28.08 -6.85 -17.31
C TYR A 165 28.27 -7.25 -18.78
N LEU A 166 29.51 -7.31 -19.27
CA LEU A 166 29.83 -7.81 -20.62
C LEU A 166 29.41 -9.28 -20.81
N ALA A 167 29.59 -10.12 -19.77
CA ALA A 167 29.23 -11.53 -19.79
C ALA A 167 27.73 -11.77 -20.03
N VAL A 168 26.88 -10.92 -19.47
CA VAL A 168 25.41 -10.98 -19.64
C VAL A 168 24.91 -10.26 -20.89
N GLY A 169 25.83 -9.79 -21.74
CA GLY A 169 25.51 -9.15 -23.03
C GLY A 169 25.45 -7.62 -22.98
N GLY A 170 25.89 -7.00 -21.89
CA GLY A 170 26.11 -5.56 -21.80
C GLY A 170 27.07 -5.05 -22.88
N TYR A 171 26.88 -3.80 -23.30
CA TYR A 171 27.55 -3.12 -24.43
C TYR A 171 27.30 -3.73 -25.82
N SER A 172 26.55 -4.82 -25.94
CA SER A 172 26.18 -5.36 -27.26
C SER A 172 25.26 -4.43 -28.03
N GLY A 173 24.38 -3.69 -27.33
CA GLY A 173 23.53 -2.65 -27.91
C GLY A 173 24.37 -1.49 -28.44
N LEU A 174 25.34 -1.04 -27.66
CA LEU A 174 26.30 0.00 -28.08
C LEU A 174 27.09 -0.40 -29.32
N ILE A 175 27.68 -1.60 -29.33
CA ILE A 175 28.45 -2.10 -30.47
C ILE A 175 27.58 -2.14 -31.72
N LYS A 176 26.36 -2.67 -31.62
CA LYS A 176 25.40 -2.71 -32.72
C LYS A 176 25.05 -1.29 -33.20
N ALA A 177 24.75 -0.36 -32.30
CA ALA A 177 24.40 1.02 -32.63
C ALA A 177 25.50 1.70 -33.45
N ILE A 178 26.75 1.63 -32.99
CA ILE A 178 27.86 2.33 -33.63
C ILE A 178 28.30 1.66 -34.94
N THR A 179 28.28 0.32 -35.02
CA THR A 179 28.83 -0.40 -36.17
C THR A 179 27.83 -0.66 -37.30
N THR A 180 26.53 -0.72 -36.99
CA THR A 180 25.50 -1.14 -37.96
C THR A 180 24.38 -0.13 -38.18
N MET A 181 24.25 0.88 -37.32
CA MET A 181 23.13 1.82 -37.37
C MET A 181 23.60 3.25 -37.64
N THR A 182 22.84 3.97 -38.47
CA THR A 182 22.94 5.43 -38.51
C THR A 182 22.19 6.03 -37.33
N PRO A 183 22.55 7.23 -36.85
CA PRO A 183 21.82 7.89 -35.78
C PRO A 183 20.30 8.07 -36.06
N ASP A 184 19.92 8.31 -37.33
CA ASP A 184 18.52 8.42 -37.73
C ASP A 184 17.78 7.08 -37.65
N SER A 185 18.42 5.99 -38.10
CA SER A 185 17.85 4.64 -37.97
C SER A 185 17.70 4.21 -36.51
N LEU A 186 18.61 4.64 -35.63
CA LEU A 186 18.53 4.41 -34.19
C LEU A 186 17.35 5.14 -33.55
N ILE A 187 17.08 6.40 -33.92
CA ILE A 187 15.89 7.13 -33.45
C ILE A 187 14.61 6.46 -33.94
N GLU A 188 14.57 5.97 -35.18
CA GLU A 188 13.40 5.22 -35.68
C GLU A 188 13.23 3.88 -34.96
N GLU A 189 14.30 3.22 -34.53
CA GLU A 189 14.21 2.00 -33.73
C GLU A 189 13.63 2.28 -32.32
N VAL A 190 14.05 3.37 -31.68
CA VAL A 190 13.43 3.84 -30.42
C VAL A 190 11.97 4.23 -30.63
N LYS A 191 11.61 4.79 -31.80
CA LYS A 191 10.22 5.07 -32.14
C LYS A 191 9.38 3.81 -32.27
N LYS A 192 9.89 2.75 -32.92
CA LYS A 192 9.21 1.44 -33.00
C LYS A 192 8.96 0.83 -31.62
N SER A 193 9.88 1.02 -30.68
CA SER A 193 9.69 0.56 -29.29
C SER A 193 8.50 1.24 -28.59
N GLY A 194 8.12 2.44 -29.02
CA GLY A 194 7.10 3.24 -28.36
C GLY A 194 7.48 3.72 -26.96
N LEU A 195 8.76 3.64 -26.57
CA LEU A 195 9.24 4.07 -25.25
C LEU A 195 8.79 5.50 -24.92
N ARG A 196 8.18 5.63 -23.74
CA ARG A 196 7.78 6.89 -23.13
C ARG A 196 8.68 7.18 -21.94
N GLY A 197 8.91 8.47 -21.65
CA GLY A 197 9.74 8.89 -20.53
C GLY A 197 9.22 8.33 -19.19
N ARG A 198 10.10 7.68 -18.43
CA ARG A 198 9.78 6.99 -17.17
C ARG A 198 9.80 7.88 -15.92
N GLY A 199 10.16 9.16 -16.07
CA GLY A 199 10.13 10.16 -14.99
C GLY A 199 8.76 10.76 -14.66
N GLY A 200 7.66 10.27 -15.25
CA GLY A 200 6.29 10.65 -14.87
C GLY A 200 5.39 11.10 -16.02
N ALA A 201 5.81 12.09 -16.81
CA ALA A 201 4.95 12.70 -17.84
C ALA A 201 4.67 11.80 -19.07
N GLY A 202 5.45 10.73 -19.26
CA GLY A 202 5.23 9.80 -20.37
C GLY A 202 5.42 10.40 -21.77
N PHE A 203 6.28 11.42 -21.93
CA PHE A 203 6.55 11.99 -23.25
C PHE A 203 7.29 10.99 -24.16
N PRO A 204 6.94 10.86 -25.46
CA PRO A 204 7.62 9.92 -26.36
C PRO A 204 9.11 10.21 -26.50
N THR A 205 9.97 9.25 -26.13
CA THR A 205 11.43 9.44 -26.05
C THR A 205 12.03 9.77 -27.42
N TRP A 206 11.60 9.07 -28.47
CA TRP A 206 12.09 9.29 -29.83
C TRP A 206 11.82 10.71 -30.35
N LYS A 207 10.68 11.32 -29.99
CA LYS A 207 10.34 12.70 -30.39
C LYS A 207 11.31 13.68 -29.74
N LYS A 208 11.63 13.47 -28.45
CA LYS A 208 12.58 14.30 -27.72
C LYS A 208 13.98 14.23 -28.35
N TRP A 209 14.41 13.03 -28.73
CA TRP A 209 15.70 12.81 -29.39
C TRP A 209 15.75 13.40 -30.80
N ARG A 210 14.66 13.27 -31.58
CA ARG A 210 14.54 13.88 -32.91
C ARG A 210 14.67 15.40 -32.83
N ILE A 211 13.91 16.04 -31.94
CA ILE A 211 13.98 17.49 -31.74
C ILE A 211 15.40 17.92 -31.35
N MET A 212 16.03 17.22 -30.40
CA MET A 212 17.39 17.53 -30.00
C MET A 212 18.35 17.43 -31.20
N ARG A 213 18.31 16.30 -31.93
CA ARG A 213 19.19 16.04 -33.08
C ARG A 213 19.06 17.12 -34.14
N ASP A 214 17.83 17.47 -34.50
CA ASP A 214 17.56 18.49 -35.52
C ASP A 214 18.13 19.87 -35.09
N ASN A 215 18.02 20.21 -33.80
CA ASN A 215 18.60 21.44 -33.25
C ASN A 215 20.13 21.39 -33.19
N ALA A 216 20.73 20.25 -32.82
CA ALA A 216 22.17 20.06 -32.80
C ALA A 216 22.80 20.16 -34.21
N LEU A 217 22.08 19.69 -35.24
CA LEU A 217 22.48 19.84 -36.65
C LEU A 217 22.33 21.28 -37.13
N ALA A 218 21.24 21.96 -36.75
CA ALA A 218 20.95 23.34 -37.16
C ALA A 218 21.87 24.38 -36.50
N SER A 219 22.39 24.09 -35.31
CA SER A 219 23.30 24.98 -34.56
C SER A 219 24.58 24.22 -34.17
N PRO A 220 25.56 24.09 -35.08
CA PRO A 220 26.81 23.38 -34.84
C PRO A 220 27.52 23.95 -33.60
N GLY A 221 27.73 23.09 -32.60
CA GLY A 221 28.32 23.46 -31.31
C GLY A 221 28.19 22.33 -30.30
N GLU A 222 28.60 22.59 -29.06
CA GLU A 222 28.41 21.62 -27.98
C GLU A 222 26.92 21.39 -27.72
N SER A 223 26.58 20.13 -27.47
CA SER A 223 25.24 19.72 -27.09
C SER A 223 25.32 18.66 -25.99
N TYR A 224 24.33 18.68 -25.11
CA TYR A 224 24.38 17.94 -23.86
C TYR A 224 23.25 16.92 -23.76
N ILE A 225 23.55 15.80 -23.11
CA ILE A 225 22.51 14.90 -22.60
C ILE A 225 22.62 14.81 -21.08
N VAL A 226 21.47 14.76 -20.41
CA VAL A 226 21.41 14.73 -18.95
C VAL A 226 20.58 13.54 -18.51
N CYS A 227 21.15 12.74 -17.62
CA CYS A 227 20.42 11.76 -16.83
C CYS A 227 19.92 12.44 -15.55
N ASN A 228 18.60 12.49 -15.39
CA ASN A 228 17.96 12.95 -14.17
C ASN A 228 17.78 11.77 -13.21
N ALA A 229 18.65 11.71 -12.19
CA ALA A 229 18.59 10.76 -11.07
C ALA A 229 18.20 11.44 -9.74
N ASP A 230 17.48 12.57 -9.81
CA ASP A 230 16.91 13.25 -8.65
C ASP A 230 15.56 12.62 -8.24
N GLU A 231 15.63 11.40 -7.73
CA GLU A 231 14.46 10.63 -7.26
C GLU A 231 14.02 11.09 -5.87
N GLY A 232 13.46 12.30 -5.79
CA GLY A 232 13.07 12.95 -4.54
C GLY A 232 11.75 12.46 -3.92
N ASP A 233 10.96 11.65 -4.64
CA ASP A 233 9.64 11.19 -4.18
C ASP A 233 9.75 10.27 -2.94
N PRO A 234 9.04 10.55 -1.83
CA PRO A 234 8.94 9.64 -0.70
C PRO A 234 8.39 8.27 -1.13
N GLY A 235 9.13 7.22 -0.77
CA GLY A 235 8.79 5.85 -1.13
C GLY A 235 9.28 5.41 -2.52
N ALA A 236 9.86 6.30 -3.33
CA ALA A 236 10.52 5.96 -4.59
C ALA A 236 12.01 5.66 -4.37
N TYR A 237 12.49 4.60 -5.01
CA TYR A 237 13.91 4.18 -4.96
C TYR A 237 14.27 3.26 -6.14
N MET A 238 13.54 3.34 -7.25
CA MET A 238 13.77 2.52 -8.44
C MET A 238 15.03 2.97 -9.16
N ASN A 239 15.19 4.28 -9.41
CA ASN A 239 16.39 4.84 -10.02
C ASN A 239 17.61 4.55 -9.15
N ARG A 240 17.47 4.64 -7.83
CA ARG A 240 18.54 4.23 -6.89
C ARG A 240 18.95 2.79 -7.13
N ASN A 241 17.99 1.87 -7.17
CA ASN A 241 18.28 0.45 -7.36
C ASN A 241 18.92 0.16 -8.71
N GLU A 242 18.46 0.82 -9.78
CA GLU A 242 19.03 0.68 -11.12
C GLU A 242 20.51 1.08 -11.13
N ILE A 243 20.86 2.24 -10.56
CA ILE A 243 22.26 2.69 -10.47
C ILE A 243 23.09 1.81 -9.53
N GLU A 244 22.54 1.47 -8.36
CA GLU A 244 23.25 0.64 -7.38
C GLU A 244 23.45 -0.80 -7.87
N SER A 245 22.56 -1.33 -8.71
CA SER A 245 22.59 -2.73 -9.13
C SER A 245 23.19 -2.95 -10.50
N ASP A 246 23.14 -1.94 -11.39
CA ASP A 246 23.74 -1.99 -12.72
C ASP A 246 24.04 -0.58 -13.26
N PRO A 247 25.13 0.05 -12.80
CA PRO A 247 25.52 1.38 -13.27
C PRO A 247 25.97 1.37 -14.75
N HIS A 248 26.44 0.23 -15.26
CA HIS A 248 26.89 0.12 -16.65
C HIS A 248 25.74 0.16 -17.65
N MET A 249 24.57 -0.38 -17.32
CA MET A 249 23.37 -0.24 -18.16
C MET A 249 22.95 1.21 -18.36
N LEU A 250 23.03 2.04 -17.30
CA LEU A 250 22.78 3.47 -17.43
C LEU A 250 23.80 4.13 -18.37
N ILE A 251 25.10 3.86 -18.15
CA ILE A 251 26.18 4.42 -18.96
C ILE A 251 26.02 4.03 -20.43
N GLU A 252 25.75 2.74 -20.73
CA GLU A 252 25.52 2.26 -22.08
C GLU A 252 24.34 2.99 -22.75
N GLY A 253 23.21 3.12 -22.04
CA GLY A 253 22.03 3.82 -22.55
C GLY A 253 22.32 5.28 -22.90
N MET A 254 23.11 5.98 -22.07
CA MET A 254 23.54 7.36 -22.35
C MET A 254 24.47 7.44 -23.55
N ILE A 255 25.46 6.54 -23.69
CA ILE A 255 26.38 6.53 -24.84
C ILE A 255 25.59 6.33 -26.14
N ILE A 256 24.66 5.36 -26.17
CA ILE A 256 23.80 5.10 -27.33
C ILE A 256 22.96 6.33 -27.68
N GLY A 257 22.34 6.96 -26.67
CA GLY A 257 21.54 8.17 -26.88
C GLY A 257 22.36 9.34 -27.40
N ALA A 258 23.57 9.54 -26.86
CA ALA A 258 24.50 10.56 -27.33
C ALA A 258 24.89 10.35 -28.80
N TYR A 259 25.14 9.10 -29.20
CA TYR A 259 25.39 8.75 -30.60
C TYR A 259 24.18 9.08 -31.50
N ALA A 260 22.96 8.75 -31.06
CA ALA A 260 21.74 9.05 -31.81
C ALA A 260 21.53 10.57 -32.01
N MET A 261 21.79 11.33 -30.95
CA MET A 261 21.52 12.76 -30.88
C MET A 261 22.69 13.64 -31.39
N GLY A 262 23.90 13.09 -31.49
CA GLY A 262 25.09 13.84 -31.85
C GLY A 262 25.68 14.67 -30.68
N ALA A 263 25.48 14.21 -29.45
CA ALA A 263 26.02 14.86 -28.26
C ALA A 263 27.42 14.33 -27.92
N SER A 264 28.27 15.20 -27.38
CA SER A 264 29.65 14.86 -26.95
C SER A 264 29.85 14.93 -25.44
N HIS A 265 28.89 15.49 -24.69
CA HIS A 265 28.96 15.64 -23.24
C HIS A 265 27.67 15.17 -22.56
N GLY A 266 27.84 14.37 -21.52
CA GLY A 266 26.80 13.80 -20.69
C GLY A 266 26.93 14.25 -19.25
N ILE A 267 25.81 14.43 -18.56
CA ILE A 267 25.79 14.70 -17.12
C ILE A 267 24.83 13.73 -16.46
N VAL A 268 25.26 13.09 -15.37
CA VAL A 268 24.35 12.39 -14.46
C VAL A 268 24.14 13.29 -13.24
N TYR A 269 22.94 13.84 -13.11
CA TYR A 269 22.55 14.62 -11.93
C TYR A 269 21.98 13.66 -10.88
N VAL A 270 22.73 13.39 -9.82
CA VAL A 270 22.37 12.44 -8.75
C VAL A 270 22.11 13.20 -7.46
N ARG A 271 21.05 12.87 -6.75
CA ARG A 271 20.77 13.47 -5.44
C ARG A 271 21.83 13.12 -4.39
N ALA A 272 22.10 14.04 -3.45
CA ALA A 272 23.12 13.85 -2.41
C ALA A 272 22.85 12.67 -1.49
N GLU A 273 21.59 12.26 -1.35
CA GLU A 273 21.15 11.19 -0.45
C GLU A 273 21.45 9.79 -0.98
N TYR A 274 22.02 9.66 -2.19
CA TYR A 274 22.40 8.37 -2.80
C TYR A 274 23.93 8.17 -2.90
N PRO A 275 24.68 8.15 -1.79
CA PRO A 275 26.14 8.06 -1.82
C PRO A 275 26.66 6.74 -2.45
N LEU A 276 25.98 5.62 -2.19
CA LEU A 276 26.36 4.33 -2.77
C LEU A 276 26.19 4.30 -4.30
N ALA A 277 25.14 4.95 -4.80
CA ALA A 277 24.89 5.07 -6.24
C ALA A 277 26.01 5.88 -6.92
N VAL A 278 26.42 7.00 -6.30
CA VAL A 278 27.53 7.83 -6.80
C VAL A 278 28.84 7.03 -6.81
N GLU A 279 29.19 6.37 -5.71
CA GLU A 279 30.41 5.55 -5.60
C GLU A 279 30.49 4.48 -6.70
N ARG A 280 29.40 3.74 -6.92
CA ARG A 280 29.33 2.69 -7.96
C ARG A 280 29.38 3.27 -9.36
N LEU A 281 28.71 4.39 -9.60
CA LEU A 281 28.72 5.06 -10.90
C LEU A 281 30.10 5.59 -11.25
N GLU A 282 30.84 6.19 -10.30
CA GLU A 282 32.23 6.63 -10.50
C GLU A 282 33.15 5.47 -10.91
N LYS A 283 33.06 4.33 -10.20
CA LYS A 283 33.80 3.11 -10.54
C LYS A 283 33.45 2.62 -11.95
N ALA A 284 32.17 2.57 -12.29
CA ALA A 284 31.70 2.12 -13.59
C ALA A 284 32.14 3.05 -14.74
N LEU A 285 32.11 4.37 -14.53
CA LEU A 285 32.64 5.35 -15.49
C LEU A 285 34.14 5.16 -15.73
N ALA A 286 34.92 4.94 -14.67
CA ALA A 286 36.36 4.68 -14.77
C ALA A 286 36.65 3.38 -15.55
N GLN A 287 35.86 2.32 -15.29
CA GLN A 287 35.97 1.04 -16.01
C GLN A 287 35.61 1.19 -17.49
N ALA A 288 34.53 1.91 -17.82
CA ALA A 288 34.11 2.16 -19.20
C ALA A 288 35.16 2.98 -19.98
N LYS A 289 35.76 4.00 -19.35
CA LYS A 289 36.88 4.76 -19.94
C LYS A 289 38.09 3.87 -20.21
N LYS A 290 38.48 3.04 -19.24
CA LYS A 290 39.62 2.10 -19.38
C LYS A 290 39.38 1.08 -20.50
N ALA A 291 38.14 0.65 -20.70
CA ALA A 291 37.77 -0.29 -21.75
C ALA A 291 37.65 0.35 -23.15
N GLY A 292 37.77 1.68 -23.28
CA GLY A 292 37.59 2.39 -24.56
C GLY A 292 36.12 2.51 -25.00
N LEU A 293 35.19 2.38 -24.06
CA LEU A 293 33.74 2.48 -24.28
C LEU A 293 33.20 3.89 -23.97
N LEU A 294 33.98 4.71 -23.28
CA LEU A 294 33.68 6.11 -22.95
C LEU A 294 34.93 6.98 -23.16
N GLY A 295 34.74 8.26 -23.51
CA GLY A 295 35.78 9.23 -23.76
C GLY A 295 35.98 9.49 -25.25
N LYS A 296 37.23 9.45 -25.72
CA LYS A 296 37.59 9.75 -27.12
C LYS A 296 37.70 8.49 -27.96
N GLN A 297 37.30 8.58 -29.22
CA GLN A 297 37.38 7.53 -30.24
C GLN A 297 36.78 6.21 -29.74
N ILE A 298 35.53 6.28 -29.26
CA ILE A 298 34.81 5.13 -28.71
C ILE A 298 34.74 4.02 -29.77
N LEU A 299 35.15 2.81 -29.38
CA LEU A 299 35.28 1.65 -30.29
C LEU A 299 36.12 1.95 -31.54
N GLU A 300 37.16 2.78 -31.41
CA GLU A 300 38.07 3.18 -32.50
C GLU A 300 37.36 3.92 -33.65
N THR A 301 36.21 4.52 -33.35
CA THR A 301 35.46 5.36 -34.30
C THR A 301 35.76 6.85 -34.12
N ARG A 302 35.12 7.72 -34.90
CA ARG A 302 35.20 9.18 -34.72
C ARG A 302 34.30 9.72 -33.60
N PHE A 303 33.49 8.86 -32.99
CA PHE A 303 32.53 9.27 -31.97
C PHE A 303 33.25 9.49 -30.62
N ASN A 304 32.96 10.62 -29.98
CA ASN A 304 33.49 11.00 -28.68
C ASN A 304 32.32 11.34 -27.77
N PHE A 305 32.35 10.83 -26.55
CA PHE A 305 31.35 11.12 -25.54
C PHE A 305 31.94 10.91 -24.16
N ASP A 306 31.82 11.91 -23.28
CA ASP A 306 32.22 11.78 -21.87
C ASP A 306 31.04 12.10 -20.95
N ILE A 307 31.07 11.55 -19.73
CA ILE A 307 30.04 11.73 -18.72
C ILE A 307 30.67 12.28 -17.44
N GLU A 308 30.03 13.30 -16.89
CA GLU A 308 30.34 13.86 -15.57
C GLU A 308 29.19 13.58 -14.59
N ILE A 309 29.51 13.50 -13.29
CA ILE A 309 28.51 13.37 -12.23
C ILE A 309 28.39 14.72 -11.54
N VAL A 310 27.15 15.19 -11.39
CA VAL A 310 26.82 16.37 -10.58
C VAL A 310 25.94 15.92 -9.43
N THR A 311 26.40 16.19 -8.20
CA THR A 311 25.64 15.86 -7.00
C THR A 311 24.72 17.03 -6.63
N GLY A 312 23.43 16.75 -6.43
CA GLY A 312 22.45 17.74 -6.01
C GLY A 312 22.64 18.23 -4.57
N ALA A 313 21.84 19.21 -4.15
CA ALA A 313 21.94 19.84 -2.83
C ALA A 313 20.69 19.67 -1.96
N GLY A 314 19.91 18.60 -2.19
CA GLY A 314 18.75 18.23 -1.37
C GLY A 314 17.47 19.02 -1.64
N ALA A 315 17.26 19.51 -2.87
CA ALA A 315 16.06 20.26 -3.25
C ALA A 315 15.17 19.44 -4.21
N PHE A 316 13.97 19.04 -3.78
CA PHE A 316 13.06 18.19 -4.58
C PHE A 316 12.66 18.82 -5.91
N VAL A 317 12.56 20.16 -5.97
CA VAL A 317 12.23 20.88 -7.20
C VAL A 317 13.27 20.72 -8.31
N CYS A 318 14.52 20.34 -7.97
CA CYS A 318 15.57 20.08 -8.95
C CYS A 318 15.28 18.83 -9.81
N GLY A 319 14.28 18.01 -9.47
CA GLY A 319 13.77 16.97 -10.35
C GLY A 319 13.04 17.53 -11.59
N GLU A 320 12.62 18.81 -11.56
CA GLU A 320 12.04 19.51 -12.72
C GLU A 320 13.12 19.88 -13.74
N GLU A 321 12.88 19.62 -15.02
CA GLU A 321 13.87 19.72 -16.10
C GLU A 321 14.66 21.05 -16.14
N THR A 322 13.99 22.19 -15.98
CA THR A 322 14.64 23.51 -16.07
C THR A 322 15.26 23.94 -14.74
N ALA A 323 14.71 23.50 -13.61
CA ALA A 323 15.35 23.67 -12.30
C ALA A 323 16.63 22.85 -12.19
N LEU A 324 16.63 21.63 -12.76
CA LEU A 324 17.81 20.76 -12.85
C LEU A 324 18.94 21.45 -13.61
N ILE A 325 18.63 22.01 -14.79
CA ILE A 325 19.61 22.79 -15.58
C ILE A 325 20.16 23.95 -14.74
N ALA A 326 19.30 24.73 -14.08
CA ALA A 326 19.75 25.84 -13.26
C ALA A 326 20.69 25.37 -12.13
N SER A 327 20.40 24.22 -11.51
CA SER A 327 21.27 23.63 -10.48
C SER A 327 22.63 23.21 -11.05
N ILE A 328 22.69 22.60 -12.23
CA ILE A 328 23.96 22.25 -12.90
C ILE A 328 24.77 23.51 -13.21
N GLU A 329 24.11 24.60 -13.60
CA GLU A 329 24.75 25.90 -13.86
C GLU A 329 25.18 26.64 -12.57
N GLY A 330 25.07 26.03 -11.39
CA GLY A 330 25.42 26.64 -10.11
C GLY A 330 24.44 27.72 -9.65
N LYS A 331 23.22 27.76 -10.19
CA LYS A 331 22.15 28.69 -9.81
C LYS A 331 21.15 28.01 -8.89
N ALA A 332 20.31 28.81 -8.24
CA ALA A 332 19.17 28.28 -7.50
C ALA A 332 18.21 27.53 -8.45
N GLY A 333 17.79 26.32 -8.07
CA GLY A 333 16.90 25.43 -8.84
C GLY A 333 15.47 25.96 -8.99
N ARG A 334 15.29 27.08 -9.71
CA ARG A 334 14.01 27.72 -9.95
C ARG A 334 13.57 27.46 -11.40
N PRO A 335 12.45 26.75 -11.63
CA PRO A 335 11.97 26.45 -12.97
C PRO A 335 11.78 27.70 -13.85
N SER A 336 12.01 27.56 -15.15
CA SER A 336 11.83 28.62 -16.15
C SER A 336 10.59 28.37 -17.01
N PRO A 337 9.89 29.44 -17.48
CA PRO A 337 8.79 29.30 -18.42
C PRO A 337 9.25 28.62 -19.71
N ARG A 338 8.37 27.82 -20.31
CA ARG A 338 8.55 27.21 -21.64
C ARG A 338 7.50 27.81 -22.57
N PRO A 339 7.84 28.20 -23.82
CA PRO A 339 9.14 28.10 -24.50
C PRO A 339 10.20 29.13 -24.04
N PRO A 340 11.51 28.91 -24.34
CA PRO A 340 12.07 27.79 -25.12
C PRO A 340 12.16 26.49 -24.31
N PHE A 341 12.10 25.35 -25.00
CA PHE A 341 12.29 24.03 -24.38
C PHE A 341 13.79 23.68 -24.27
N PRO A 342 14.19 22.82 -23.31
CA PRO A 342 15.60 22.41 -23.15
C PRO A 342 16.25 21.84 -24.41
N ALA A 343 15.50 21.11 -25.24
CA ALA A 343 15.98 20.55 -26.49
C ALA A 343 16.38 21.61 -27.53
N GLN A 344 15.87 22.84 -27.39
CA GLN A 344 16.23 23.99 -28.23
C GLN A 344 17.33 24.83 -27.55
N LYS A 345 17.08 25.21 -26.28
CA LYS A 345 17.98 26.05 -25.49
C LYS A 345 17.92 25.59 -24.03
N GLY A 346 18.82 24.69 -23.66
CA GLY A 346 18.95 24.11 -22.33
C GLY A 346 20.23 24.56 -21.63
N LEU A 347 21.04 23.59 -21.22
CA LEU A 347 22.27 23.80 -20.46
C LEU A 347 23.25 24.70 -21.22
N TYR A 348 23.71 25.77 -20.56
CA TYR A 348 24.58 26.80 -21.13
C TYR A 348 24.02 27.42 -22.43
N GLY A 349 22.70 27.40 -22.58
CA GLY A 349 22.02 27.88 -23.79
C GLY A 349 22.19 26.98 -25.01
N ARG A 350 22.65 25.74 -24.83
CA ARG A 350 22.85 24.75 -25.90
C ARG A 350 21.71 23.73 -25.96
N PRO A 351 21.46 23.06 -27.11
CA PRO A 351 20.51 21.97 -27.19
C PRO A 351 20.79 20.88 -26.15
N THR A 352 19.81 20.58 -25.31
CA THR A 352 19.96 19.63 -24.20
C THR A 352 18.79 18.66 -24.13
N SER A 353 19.07 17.35 -24.12
CA SER A 353 18.04 16.34 -23.82
C SER A 353 18.19 15.82 -22.39
N ILE A 354 17.10 15.84 -21.63
CA ILE A 354 17.04 15.32 -20.27
C ILE A 354 16.16 14.08 -20.25
N ASN A 355 16.65 12.96 -19.75
CA ASN A 355 15.86 11.74 -19.59
C ASN A 355 16.11 11.15 -18.19
N ASN A 356 15.10 10.49 -17.63
CA ASN A 356 15.20 9.81 -16.34
C ASN A 356 16.03 8.51 -16.46
N VAL A 357 16.64 8.07 -15.35
CA VAL A 357 17.48 6.86 -15.25
C VAL A 357 16.83 5.65 -15.94
N GLU A 358 15.62 5.27 -15.56
CA GLU A 358 14.94 4.10 -16.12
C GLU A 358 14.71 4.23 -17.63
N THR A 359 14.54 5.45 -18.14
CA THR A 359 14.43 5.69 -19.58
C THR A 359 15.72 5.32 -20.29
N TRP A 360 16.89 5.67 -19.72
CA TRP A 360 18.20 5.28 -20.24
C TRP A 360 18.43 3.78 -20.12
N CYS A 361 18.07 3.17 -18.99
CA CYS A 361 18.25 1.74 -18.75
C CYS A 361 17.48 0.83 -19.72
N ASN A 362 16.40 1.34 -20.34
CA ASN A 362 15.67 0.62 -21.38
C ASN A 362 16.37 0.64 -22.76
N ILE A 363 17.19 1.64 -23.04
CA ILE A 363 17.81 1.84 -24.36
C ILE A 363 18.70 0.67 -24.79
N PRO A 364 19.64 0.14 -23.97
CA PRO A 364 20.50 -0.97 -24.38
C PRO A 364 19.71 -2.17 -24.88
N LEU A 365 18.65 -2.55 -24.16
CA LEU A 365 17.81 -3.70 -24.51
C LEU A 365 17.04 -3.47 -25.81
N ILE A 366 16.45 -2.28 -25.97
CA ILE A 366 15.73 -1.89 -27.19
C ILE A 366 16.64 -2.00 -28.41
N VAL A 367 17.88 -1.51 -28.31
CA VAL A 367 18.82 -1.57 -29.43
C VAL A 367 19.29 -2.99 -29.69
N ALA A 368 19.65 -3.75 -28.64
CA ALA A 368 20.14 -5.11 -28.78
C ALA A 368 19.09 -6.03 -29.42
N ARG A 369 17.84 -6.00 -28.93
CA ARG A 369 16.76 -6.93 -29.32
C ARG A 369 15.78 -6.39 -30.35
N GLY A 370 15.77 -5.08 -30.58
CA GLY A 370 14.83 -4.39 -31.46
C GLY A 370 13.64 -3.79 -30.71
N GLY A 371 13.08 -2.73 -31.26
CA GLY A 371 11.94 -2.01 -30.72
C GLY A 371 10.67 -2.86 -30.65
N GLU A 372 10.44 -3.73 -31.63
CA GLU A 372 9.29 -4.65 -31.66
C GLU A 372 9.30 -5.63 -30.48
N TYR A 373 10.49 -6.11 -30.09
CA TYR A 373 10.64 -6.96 -28.92
C TYR A 373 10.20 -6.21 -27.65
N PHE A 374 10.61 -4.95 -27.48
CA PHE A 374 10.20 -4.14 -26.34
C PHE A 374 8.69 -3.82 -26.34
N SER A 375 8.12 -3.49 -27.50
CA SER A 375 6.69 -3.19 -27.63
C SER A 375 5.78 -4.42 -27.51
N SER A 376 6.34 -5.63 -27.53
CA SER A 376 5.58 -6.85 -27.26
C SER A 376 5.15 -6.98 -25.79
N PHE A 377 5.76 -6.20 -24.90
CA PHE A 377 5.37 -6.08 -23.49
C PHE A 377 4.45 -4.88 -23.29
N GLY A 378 3.58 -4.96 -22.29
CA GLY A 378 2.65 -3.88 -21.94
C GLY A 378 1.44 -3.80 -22.88
N THR A 379 0.80 -2.63 -22.93
CA THR A 379 -0.36 -2.39 -23.80
C THR A 379 0.03 -1.55 -25.02
N PRO A 380 -0.72 -1.60 -26.13
CA PRO A 380 -0.44 -0.77 -27.31
C PRO A 380 -0.23 0.74 -27.04
N PRO A 381 -1.04 1.43 -26.19
CA PRO A 381 -0.81 2.85 -25.87
C PRO A 381 0.35 3.09 -24.89
N SER A 382 0.78 2.05 -24.19
CA SER A 382 1.82 2.11 -23.15
C SER A 382 2.71 0.87 -23.22
N PRO A 383 3.62 0.78 -24.21
CA PRO A 383 4.48 -0.38 -24.38
C PRO A 383 5.59 -0.47 -23.30
N GLY A 384 6.09 -1.68 -23.14
CA GLY A 384 7.17 -2.04 -22.23
C GLY A 384 6.72 -2.31 -20.81
N THR A 385 7.71 -2.35 -19.91
CA THR A 385 7.55 -2.50 -18.47
C THR A 385 7.81 -1.19 -17.74
N LYS A 386 7.45 -1.16 -16.45
CA LYS A 386 7.79 -0.11 -15.49
C LYS A 386 8.16 -0.74 -14.15
N VAL A 387 9.18 -0.21 -13.50
CA VAL A 387 9.54 -0.57 -12.12
C VAL A 387 8.71 0.25 -11.13
N PHE A 388 8.02 -0.41 -10.21
CA PHE A 388 7.23 0.20 -9.14
C PHE A 388 7.83 -0.11 -7.78
N SER A 389 7.89 0.87 -6.89
CA SER A 389 8.28 0.65 -5.49
C SER A 389 7.03 0.62 -4.61
N PHE A 390 6.79 -0.51 -3.97
CA PHE A 390 5.68 -0.67 -3.03
C PHE A 390 6.19 -0.53 -1.60
N VAL A 391 5.65 0.47 -0.90
CA VAL A 391 5.96 0.78 0.50
C VAL A 391 4.68 1.03 1.31
N GLY A 392 4.84 1.26 2.61
CA GLY A 392 3.72 1.55 3.52
C GLY A 392 3.10 0.27 4.09
N LYS A 393 1.77 0.19 4.09
CA LYS A 393 0.99 -0.87 4.73
C LYS A 393 0.83 -2.08 3.80
N VAL A 394 1.91 -2.81 3.54
CA VAL A 394 1.92 -4.12 2.88
C VAL A 394 2.94 -5.06 3.52
N ARG A 395 2.74 -6.37 3.39
CA ARG A 395 3.62 -7.40 3.94
C ARG A 395 4.94 -7.47 3.18
N ASN A 396 4.87 -7.52 1.86
CA ASN A 396 6.04 -7.64 1.00
C ASN A 396 6.34 -6.28 0.34
N THR A 397 7.17 -5.46 0.97
CA THR A 397 7.70 -4.23 0.39
C THR A 397 8.87 -4.53 -0.55
N GLY A 398 9.04 -3.70 -1.58
CA GLY A 398 10.12 -3.85 -2.53
C GLY A 398 9.84 -3.24 -3.90
N LEU A 399 10.66 -3.65 -4.87
CA LEU A 399 10.56 -3.28 -6.28
C LEU A 399 9.89 -4.38 -7.09
N VAL A 400 8.89 -3.99 -7.85
CA VAL A 400 8.09 -4.87 -8.69
C VAL A 400 8.12 -4.33 -10.12
N GLU A 401 8.68 -5.09 -11.05
CA GLU A 401 8.68 -4.70 -12.46
C GLU A 401 7.50 -5.35 -13.19
N LEU A 402 6.58 -4.52 -13.70
CA LEU A 402 5.33 -4.96 -14.30
C LEU A 402 5.24 -4.53 -15.76
N PRO A 403 4.67 -5.38 -16.64
CA PRO A 403 4.13 -4.91 -17.91
C PRO A 403 3.10 -3.80 -17.67
N MET A 404 3.21 -2.71 -18.41
CA MET A 404 2.23 -1.64 -18.39
C MET A 404 0.82 -2.19 -18.68
N GLY A 405 -0.20 -1.72 -17.96
CA GLY A 405 -1.56 -2.25 -18.00
C GLY A 405 -1.86 -3.38 -17.01
N SER A 406 -0.87 -3.86 -16.25
CA SER A 406 -1.10 -4.71 -15.07
C SER A 406 -2.00 -3.99 -14.04
N THR A 407 -2.76 -4.71 -13.22
CA THR A 407 -3.69 -4.06 -12.26
C THR A 407 -3.04 -3.75 -10.92
N LEU A 408 -3.52 -2.71 -10.22
CA LEU A 408 -3.13 -2.43 -8.82
C LEU A 408 -3.50 -3.59 -7.88
N GLU A 409 -4.60 -4.28 -8.15
CA GLU A 409 -5.07 -5.43 -7.35
C GLU A 409 -4.06 -6.57 -7.37
N SER A 410 -3.56 -6.95 -8.56
CA SER A 410 -2.54 -7.99 -8.70
C SER A 410 -1.23 -7.63 -8.00
N ALA A 411 -0.83 -6.35 -8.04
CA ALA A 411 0.39 -5.91 -7.38
C ALA A 411 0.24 -5.84 -5.85
N VAL A 412 -0.81 -5.18 -5.35
CA VAL A 412 -1.01 -4.92 -3.92
C VAL A 412 -1.42 -6.17 -3.15
N TYR A 413 -2.38 -6.96 -3.67
CA TYR A 413 -2.88 -8.14 -2.97
C TYR A 413 -2.21 -9.44 -3.40
N GLY A 414 -1.66 -9.50 -4.62
CA GLY A 414 -0.89 -10.63 -5.11
C GLY A 414 0.56 -10.57 -4.63
N MET A 415 1.37 -9.69 -5.24
CA MET A 415 2.82 -9.63 -4.99
C MET A 415 3.15 -9.09 -3.59
N CYS A 416 2.46 -8.03 -3.17
CA CYS A 416 2.69 -7.38 -1.88
C CYS A 416 1.95 -8.06 -0.71
N GLU A 417 1.06 -9.03 -1.00
CA GLU A 417 0.21 -9.80 -0.07
C GLU A 417 -0.68 -8.97 0.90
N GLY A 418 -0.88 -7.67 0.64
CA GLY A 418 -1.64 -6.78 1.53
C GLY A 418 -1.14 -6.80 2.98
N MET A 419 -2.04 -6.63 3.95
CA MET A 419 -1.71 -6.65 5.40
C MET A 419 -2.30 -7.87 6.15
N GLY A 420 -2.59 -8.95 5.42
CA GLY A 420 -3.23 -10.14 5.97
C GLY A 420 -4.69 -9.91 6.42
N PRO A 421 -5.29 -10.84 7.19
CA PRO A 421 -6.74 -10.86 7.45
C PRO A 421 -7.23 -9.83 8.50
N LYS A 422 -6.32 -9.15 9.22
CA LYS A 422 -6.66 -8.26 10.34
C LYS A 422 -6.79 -6.79 9.93
N LYS A 423 -6.15 -6.39 8.83
CA LYS A 423 -6.13 -5.00 8.34
C LYS A 423 -6.64 -4.96 6.90
N LYS A 424 -7.42 -3.93 6.59
CA LYS A 424 -8.00 -3.69 5.28
C LYS A 424 -7.27 -2.52 4.65
N ILE A 425 -6.71 -2.75 3.46
CA ILE A 425 -6.16 -1.68 2.64
C ILE A 425 -7.29 -0.70 2.30
N LYS A 426 -7.05 0.58 2.56
CA LYS A 426 -7.99 1.67 2.31
C LYS A 426 -7.79 2.24 0.91
N GLY A 427 -6.53 2.45 0.54
CA GLY A 427 -6.12 3.00 -0.75
C GLY A 427 -4.60 3.04 -0.87
N LEU A 428 -4.12 3.70 -1.91
CA LEU A 428 -2.69 3.97 -2.12
C LEU A 428 -2.48 5.34 -2.71
N GLN A 429 -1.33 5.95 -2.45
CA GLN A 429 -0.86 7.15 -3.12
C GLN A 429 0.06 6.73 -4.28
N SER A 430 -0.20 7.26 -5.47
CA SER A 430 0.62 7.01 -6.67
C SER A 430 1.12 8.33 -7.25
N GLY A 431 2.40 8.37 -7.63
CA GLY A 431 3.04 9.53 -8.25
C GLY A 431 3.75 10.47 -7.29
N GLY A 432 4.19 9.96 -6.13
CA GLY A 432 4.91 10.75 -5.12
C GLY A 432 4.02 11.77 -4.40
N PRO A 433 4.59 12.83 -3.81
CA PRO A 433 3.88 13.83 -3.02
C PRO A 433 2.90 14.68 -3.82
N SER A 434 3.19 14.88 -5.11
CA SER A 434 2.31 15.60 -6.04
C SER A 434 1.35 14.65 -6.79
N GLY A 435 1.33 13.39 -6.39
CA GLY A 435 0.46 12.35 -6.94
C GLY A 435 -0.97 12.39 -6.39
N GLY A 436 -1.74 11.32 -6.65
CA GLY A 436 -3.12 11.19 -6.19
C GLY A 436 -3.37 9.94 -5.34
N CYS A 437 -4.36 10.04 -4.45
CA CYS A 437 -4.87 8.93 -3.65
C CYS A 437 -5.92 8.13 -4.43
N ILE A 438 -5.69 6.82 -4.57
CA ILE A 438 -6.58 5.88 -5.24
C ILE A 438 -7.23 4.96 -4.18
N PRO A 439 -8.56 4.90 -4.07
CA PRO A 439 -9.24 4.00 -3.14
C PRO A 439 -9.14 2.53 -3.59
N SER A 440 -9.13 1.62 -2.62
CA SER A 440 -9.06 0.16 -2.84
C SER A 440 -10.18 -0.38 -3.75
N SER A 441 -11.33 0.31 -3.83
CA SER A 441 -12.44 -0.04 -4.74
C SER A 441 -12.07 0.10 -6.22
N LEU A 442 -11.01 0.85 -6.56
CA LEU A 442 -10.56 1.11 -7.93
C LEU A 442 -9.27 0.35 -8.29
N PHE A 443 -8.82 -0.62 -7.46
CA PHE A 443 -7.57 -1.34 -7.73
C PHE A 443 -7.61 -2.28 -8.93
N LYS A 444 -8.80 -2.54 -9.49
CA LYS A 444 -8.95 -3.29 -10.75
C LYS A 444 -8.56 -2.48 -11.98
N THR A 445 -8.35 -1.17 -11.84
CA THR A 445 -7.91 -0.32 -12.93
C THR A 445 -6.51 -0.70 -13.39
N PRO A 446 -6.27 -0.79 -14.71
CA PRO A 446 -4.93 -0.96 -15.28
C PRO A 446 -3.96 0.15 -14.86
N ILE A 447 -2.70 -0.21 -14.65
CA ILE A 447 -1.61 0.73 -14.34
C ILE A 447 -0.95 1.16 -15.65
N ASP A 448 -1.45 2.25 -16.22
CA ASP A 448 -0.81 2.98 -17.31
C ASP A 448 -1.02 4.50 -17.16
N TYR A 449 -0.42 5.29 -18.04
CA TYR A 449 -0.42 6.74 -17.90
C TYR A 449 -1.83 7.33 -18.00
N GLU A 450 -2.63 6.81 -18.91
CA GLU A 450 -3.97 7.32 -19.22
C GLU A 450 -4.94 7.01 -18.08
N HIS A 451 -5.03 5.75 -17.65
CA HIS A 451 -5.97 5.34 -16.60
C HIS A 451 -5.61 5.94 -15.24
N LEU A 452 -4.33 6.10 -14.89
CA LEU A 452 -3.95 6.77 -13.64
C LEU A 452 -4.36 8.25 -13.64
N ALA A 453 -4.20 8.93 -14.78
CA ALA A 453 -4.61 10.32 -14.93
C ALA A 453 -6.12 10.50 -14.77
N GLU A 454 -6.94 9.58 -15.29
CA GLU A 454 -8.40 9.58 -15.10
C GLU A 454 -8.82 9.44 -13.63
N LEU A 455 -8.02 8.71 -12.85
CA LEU A 455 -8.22 8.59 -11.40
C LEU A 455 -7.82 9.84 -10.62
N GLY A 456 -7.17 10.82 -11.26
CA GLY A 456 -6.61 12.01 -10.62
C GLY A 456 -5.24 11.77 -9.97
N ALA A 457 -4.61 10.63 -10.28
CA ALA A 457 -3.24 10.32 -9.90
C ALA A 457 -2.30 10.47 -11.11
N ILE A 458 -1.01 10.27 -10.91
CA ILE A 458 -0.01 10.26 -11.98
C ILE A 458 0.93 9.08 -11.77
N MET A 459 1.55 8.61 -12.84
CA MET A 459 2.58 7.56 -12.75
C MET A 459 3.76 8.01 -11.87
N GLY A 460 4.20 9.27 -12.05
CA GLY A 460 5.41 9.80 -11.43
C GLY A 460 6.63 8.91 -11.70
N SER A 461 7.52 8.81 -10.70
CA SER A 461 8.66 7.87 -10.68
C SER A 461 8.24 6.40 -10.55
N GLY A 462 6.97 6.09 -10.23
CA GLY A 462 6.47 4.74 -9.96
C GLY A 462 6.39 4.38 -8.47
N GLY A 463 6.55 5.35 -7.57
CA GLY A 463 6.36 5.15 -6.12
C GLY A 463 4.90 4.91 -5.74
N MET A 464 4.65 3.84 -4.97
CA MET A 464 3.33 3.41 -4.50
C MET A 464 3.31 3.29 -2.97
N VAL A 465 2.66 4.24 -2.30
CA VAL A 465 2.53 4.24 -0.83
C VAL A 465 1.17 3.68 -0.44
N VAL A 466 1.14 2.45 0.06
CA VAL A 466 -0.10 1.76 0.43
C VAL A 466 -0.56 2.14 1.84
N MET A 467 -1.86 2.37 2.00
CA MET A 467 -2.49 2.83 3.25
C MET A 467 -3.58 1.86 3.69
N ASP A 468 -3.72 1.65 5.00
CA ASP A 468 -4.76 0.80 5.59
C ASP A 468 -5.84 1.62 6.30
N GLN A 469 -6.76 0.95 6.99
CA GLN A 469 -7.86 1.62 7.68
C GLN A 469 -7.43 2.50 8.87
N ASP A 470 -6.18 2.39 9.33
CA ASP A 470 -5.62 3.19 10.42
C ASP A 470 -4.92 4.45 9.91
N ASN A 471 -4.87 4.69 8.60
CA ASN A 471 -4.41 5.95 8.02
C ASN A 471 -5.58 6.95 7.87
N CYS A 472 -5.43 8.20 8.30
CA CYS A 472 -6.42 9.27 8.09
C CYS A 472 -6.17 9.95 6.73
N MET A 473 -7.17 10.04 5.86
CA MET A 473 -6.98 10.62 4.52
C MET A 473 -6.84 12.15 4.54
N VAL A 474 -7.40 12.82 5.57
CA VAL A 474 -7.13 14.24 5.83
C VAL A 474 -5.65 14.45 6.20
N ASP A 475 -5.13 13.60 7.08
CA ASP A 475 -3.74 13.66 7.52
C ASP A 475 -2.75 13.32 6.41
N VAL A 476 -3.11 12.36 5.55
CA VAL A 476 -2.34 12.03 4.34
C VAL A 476 -2.24 13.23 3.40
N ALA A 477 -3.36 13.90 3.12
CA ALA A 477 -3.35 15.12 2.32
C ALA A 477 -2.50 16.22 3.00
N ARG A 478 -2.66 16.41 4.32
CA ARG A 478 -1.87 17.37 5.12
C ARG A 478 -0.38 17.08 5.04
N TYR A 479 0.04 15.82 5.14
CA TYR A 479 1.44 15.40 5.05
C TYR A 479 2.04 15.73 3.66
N PHE A 480 1.37 15.33 2.58
CA PHE A 480 1.89 15.56 1.23
C PHE A 480 1.86 17.04 0.82
N ILE A 481 0.84 17.80 1.22
CA ILE A 481 0.83 19.26 1.05
C ILE A 481 1.92 19.92 1.89
N GLY A 482 2.17 19.43 3.11
CA GLY A 482 3.27 19.91 3.95
C GLY A 482 4.63 19.72 3.29
N PHE A 483 4.87 18.54 2.71
CA PHE A 483 6.10 18.26 1.96
C PHE A 483 6.24 19.21 0.77
N THR A 484 5.22 19.29 -0.09
CA THR A 484 5.30 20.11 -1.31
C THR A 484 5.36 21.61 -1.04
N ALA A 485 4.76 22.09 0.05
CA ALA A 485 4.90 23.48 0.50
C ALA A 485 6.34 23.80 0.90
N ASN A 486 7.00 22.89 1.64
CA ASN A 486 8.40 23.05 2.04
C ASN A 486 9.36 22.96 0.85
N GLU A 487 9.02 22.16 -0.16
CA GLU A 487 9.83 21.97 -1.38
C GLU A 487 9.53 23.00 -2.49
N SER A 488 8.68 23.99 -2.21
CA SER A 488 8.38 25.04 -3.18
C SER A 488 9.60 25.89 -3.49
N CYS A 489 9.96 26.04 -4.78
CA CYS A 489 11.03 26.96 -5.20
C CYS A 489 10.75 28.45 -4.93
N GLY A 490 9.51 28.77 -4.53
CA GLY A 490 9.05 30.11 -4.17
C GLY A 490 8.79 31.07 -5.33
N LYS A 491 8.88 30.62 -6.60
CA LYS A 491 8.80 31.49 -7.78
C LYS A 491 7.40 31.98 -8.14
N CYS A 492 6.38 31.11 -8.11
CA CYS A 492 5.01 31.48 -8.46
C CYS A 492 4.13 31.56 -7.22
N THR A 493 3.34 32.64 -7.10
CA THR A 493 2.44 32.89 -5.97
C THR A 493 1.43 31.76 -5.73
N PRO A 494 0.79 31.17 -6.77
CA PRO A 494 -0.17 30.08 -6.57
C PRO A 494 0.46 28.89 -5.85
N CYS A 495 1.65 28.46 -6.25
CA CYS A 495 2.34 27.38 -5.54
C CYS A 495 2.79 27.83 -4.14
N ARG A 496 3.58 28.90 -4.03
CA ARG A 496 4.20 29.32 -2.75
C ARG A 496 3.19 29.64 -1.65
N GLU A 497 2.23 30.52 -1.96
CA GLU A 497 1.23 30.95 -0.97
C GLU A 497 0.06 29.98 -0.94
N GLY A 498 -0.38 29.47 -2.10
CA GLY A 498 -1.55 28.61 -2.17
C GLY A 498 -1.36 27.28 -1.46
N THR A 499 -0.20 26.61 -1.56
CA THR A 499 0.04 25.38 -0.79
C THR A 499 0.08 25.65 0.71
N SER A 500 0.62 26.79 1.12
CA SER A 500 0.65 27.22 2.52
C SER A 500 -0.77 27.45 3.07
N GLN A 501 -1.65 28.07 2.28
CA GLN A 501 -3.07 28.25 2.64
C GLN A 501 -3.84 26.92 2.65
N MET A 502 -3.61 26.03 1.68
CA MET A 502 -4.18 24.67 1.71
C MET A 502 -3.77 23.92 2.98
N LEU A 503 -2.49 23.99 3.34
CA LEU A 503 -1.96 23.36 4.53
C LEU A 503 -2.64 23.90 5.80
N ASN A 504 -2.82 25.22 5.90
CA ASN A 504 -3.51 25.85 7.02
C ASN A 504 -4.96 25.35 7.16
N ILE A 505 -5.71 25.25 6.06
CA ILE A 505 -7.07 24.69 6.09
C ILE A 505 -7.04 23.22 6.53
N LEU A 506 -6.10 22.42 6.02
CA LEU A 506 -5.95 21.01 6.39
C LEU A 506 -5.59 20.82 7.87
N HIS A 507 -4.79 21.72 8.46
CA HIS A 507 -4.56 21.79 9.90
C HIS A 507 -5.88 22.06 10.64
N GLY A 508 -6.62 23.09 10.24
CA GLY A 508 -7.94 23.37 10.82
C GLY A 508 -8.92 22.19 10.73
N VAL A 509 -8.88 21.40 9.65
CA VAL A 509 -9.68 20.16 9.57
C VAL A 509 -9.16 19.10 10.54
N ALA A 510 -7.85 18.86 10.57
CA ALA A 510 -7.23 17.89 11.48
C ALA A 510 -7.47 18.22 12.96
N ASP A 511 -7.54 19.50 13.30
CA ASP A 511 -7.78 20.00 14.66
C ASP A 511 -9.27 20.12 14.99
N GLY A 512 -10.15 19.92 14.00
CA GLY A 512 -11.59 20.04 14.18
C GLY A 512 -12.05 21.48 14.37
N GLU A 513 -11.33 22.46 13.83
CA GLU A 513 -11.68 23.88 13.87
C GLU A 513 -12.29 24.37 12.56
N ALA A 514 -12.09 23.63 11.46
CA ALA A 514 -12.62 23.99 10.15
C ALA A 514 -14.14 23.82 10.04
N SER A 515 -14.70 24.54 9.07
CA SER A 515 -16.10 24.53 8.66
C SER A 515 -16.30 23.87 7.28
N GLU A 516 -17.55 23.59 6.91
CA GLU A 516 -17.86 23.11 5.56
C GLU A 516 -17.52 24.12 4.46
N GLN A 517 -17.51 25.43 4.79
CA GLN A 517 -17.13 26.47 3.84
C GLN A 517 -15.63 26.39 3.53
N ASP A 518 -14.80 26.05 4.52
CA ASP A 518 -13.37 25.88 4.32
C ASP A 518 -13.04 24.73 3.35
N LEU A 519 -13.86 23.68 3.31
CA LEU A 519 -13.71 22.61 2.30
C LEU A 519 -13.95 23.11 0.88
N LYS A 520 -14.95 23.98 0.67
CA LYS A 520 -15.21 24.58 -0.65
C LYS A 520 -14.05 25.50 -1.06
N THR A 521 -13.56 26.29 -0.10
CA THR A 521 -12.38 27.13 -0.30
C THR A 521 -11.15 26.29 -0.65
N LEU A 522 -10.92 25.19 0.07
CA LEU A 522 -9.82 24.25 -0.18
C LEU A 522 -9.88 23.67 -1.59
N GLU A 523 -11.05 23.22 -2.04
CA GLU A 523 -11.26 22.68 -3.39
C GLU A 523 -11.01 23.75 -4.47
N SER A 524 -11.59 24.95 -4.31
CA SER A 524 -11.41 26.06 -5.25
C SER A 524 -9.94 26.51 -5.34
N LEU A 525 -9.25 26.54 -4.20
CA LEU A 525 -7.83 26.88 -4.13
C LEU A 525 -6.98 25.81 -4.80
N ALA A 526 -7.24 24.54 -4.53
CA ALA A 526 -6.55 23.40 -5.15
C ALA A 526 -6.65 23.44 -6.69
N LEU A 527 -7.83 23.72 -7.24
CA LEU A 527 -8.02 23.91 -8.68
C LEU A 527 -7.25 25.13 -9.22
N SER A 528 -7.30 26.25 -8.51
CA SER A 528 -6.59 27.47 -8.92
C SER A 528 -5.07 27.24 -8.97
N ILE A 529 -4.50 26.53 -8.00
CA ILE A 529 -3.06 26.19 -7.98
C ILE A 529 -2.70 25.30 -9.16
N LYS A 530 -3.54 24.30 -9.44
CA LYS A 530 -3.37 23.38 -10.57
C LYS A 530 -3.33 24.13 -11.91
N ASP A 531 -4.22 25.09 -12.11
CA ASP A 531 -4.37 25.78 -13.40
C ASP A 531 -3.38 26.95 -13.59
N SER A 532 -2.86 27.53 -12.50
CA SER A 532 -2.03 28.75 -12.55
C SER A 532 -0.57 28.58 -12.13
N SER A 533 -0.15 27.37 -11.76
CA SER A 533 1.25 27.08 -11.44
C SER A 533 2.14 27.02 -12.68
N LEU A 534 3.36 27.57 -12.56
CA LEU A 534 4.31 27.70 -13.67
C LEU A 534 4.89 26.35 -14.15
N CYS A 535 5.19 25.44 -13.22
CA CYS A 535 5.84 24.17 -13.52
C CYS A 535 4.92 22.98 -13.22
N GLY A 536 5.23 21.82 -13.79
CA GLY A 536 4.44 20.60 -13.62
C GLY A 536 4.26 20.19 -12.17
N LEU A 537 5.31 20.31 -11.34
CA LEU A 537 5.23 20.01 -9.90
C LEU A 537 4.22 20.90 -9.17
N GLY A 538 4.18 22.20 -9.48
CA GLY A 538 3.17 23.10 -8.91
C GLY A 538 1.76 22.77 -9.39
N GLN A 539 1.61 22.36 -10.66
CA GLN A 539 0.31 21.98 -11.22
C GLN A 539 -0.24 20.69 -10.57
N THR A 540 0.63 19.74 -10.23
CA THR A 540 0.23 18.47 -9.64
C THR A 540 0.17 18.49 -8.11
N THR A 541 0.76 19.49 -7.45
CA THR A 541 0.84 19.56 -5.97
C THR A 541 -0.51 19.44 -5.26
N ALA A 542 -1.59 19.87 -5.91
CA ALA A 542 -2.95 19.84 -5.35
C ALA A 542 -3.66 18.48 -5.48
N ASN A 543 -3.08 17.53 -6.21
CA ASN A 543 -3.70 16.23 -6.48
C ASN A 543 -4.02 15.41 -5.21
N PRO A 544 -3.19 15.37 -4.15
CA PRO A 544 -3.56 14.66 -2.92
C PRO A 544 -4.87 15.21 -2.33
N VAL A 545 -5.03 16.54 -2.30
CA VAL A 545 -6.26 17.19 -1.81
C VAL A 545 -7.46 16.90 -2.71
N LEU A 546 -7.31 17.09 -4.03
CA LEU A 546 -8.42 16.87 -4.97
C LEU A 546 -8.91 15.42 -4.93
N THR A 547 -8.00 14.45 -4.85
CA THR A 547 -8.35 13.03 -4.82
C THR A 547 -8.91 12.60 -3.46
N THR A 548 -8.41 13.11 -2.33
CA THR A 548 -8.98 12.80 -1.02
C THR A 548 -10.35 13.44 -0.81
N LEU A 549 -10.58 14.65 -1.32
CA LEU A 549 -11.92 15.26 -1.34
C LEU A 549 -12.88 14.49 -2.25
N LYS A 550 -12.40 13.93 -3.38
CA LYS A 550 -13.23 13.14 -4.30
C LYS A 550 -13.62 11.79 -3.72
N TYR A 551 -12.66 11.03 -3.18
CA TYR A 551 -12.87 9.62 -2.81
C TYR A 551 -13.09 9.39 -1.31
N PHE A 552 -12.69 10.32 -0.46
CA PHE A 552 -12.68 10.16 1.00
C PHE A 552 -13.31 11.37 1.73
N LYS A 553 -14.23 12.08 1.08
CA LYS A 553 -14.92 13.27 1.63
C LYS A 553 -15.53 13.02 3.00
N ASP A 554 -16.06 11.82 3.23
CA ASP A 554 -16.69 11.44 4.49
C ASP A 554 -15.75 11.61 5.69
N GLU A 555 -14.44 11.38 5.52
CA GLU A 555 -13.46 11.61 6.59
C GLU A 555 -13.37 13.09 6.93
N TYR A 556 -13.32 13.99 5.95
CA TYR A 556 -13.34 15.45 6.19
C TYR A 556 -14.61 15.88 6.93
N ILE A 557 -15.76 15.38 6.51
CA ILE A 557 -17.05 15.70 7.16
C ILE A 557 -17.09 15.20 8.59
N GLN A 558 -16.52 14.03 8.89
CA GLN A 558 -16.43 13.51 10.25
C GLN A 558 -15.50 14.36 11.14
N HIS A 559 -14.39 14.87 10.60
CA HIS A 559 -13.52 15.80 11.33
C HIS A 559 -14.25 17.11 11.65
N ILE A 560 -15.02 17.64 10.70
CA ILE A 560 -15.70 18.94 10.85
C ILE A 560 -16.94 18.84 11.74
N LYS A 561 -17.85 17.90 11.45
CA LYS A 561 -19.17 17.81 12.11
C LYS A 561 -19.11 16.99 13.39
N ALA A 562 -18.44 15.84 13.33
CA ALA A 562 -18.39 14.91 14.46
C ALA A 562 -17.19 15.17 15.37
N LYS A 563 -16.26 16.07 14.98
CA LYS A 563 -14.99 16.35 15.67
C LYS A 563 -14.24 15.05 15.99
N ARG A 564 -14.15 14.17 14.98
CA ARG A 564 -13.63 12.81 15.12
C ARG A 564 -12.73 12.39 13.98
N CYS A 565 -11.69 11.64 14.32
CA CYS A 565 -10.81 10.96 13.38
C CYS A 565 -10.99 9.43 13.48
N PRO A 566 -11.68 8.76 12.54
CA PRO A 566 -11.88 7.30 12.59
C PRO A 566 -10.59 6.50 12.59
N ALA A 567 -9.55 7.03 11.95
CA ALA A 567 -8.23 6.43 11.94
C ALA A 567 -7.50 6.58 13.28
N GLY A 568 -7.89 7.56 14.11
CA GLY A 568 -7.24 7.84 15.39
C GLY A 568 -5.84 8.42 15.22
N VAL A 569 -5.62 9.25 14.20
CA VAL A 569 -4.31 9.86 13.90
C VAL A 569 -4.28 11.34 14.32
N CYS A 570 -5.38 12.06 14.13
CA CYS A 570 -5.48 13.46 14.52
C CYS A 570 -5.77 13.57 16.02
N GLU A 571 -4.71 13.80 16.81
CA GLU A 571 -4.73 13.72 18.28
C GLU A 571 -5.73 14.68 18.94
N ASN A 572 -5.96 15.84 18.34
CA ASN A 572 -6.91 16.84 18.86
C ASN A 572 -8.38 16.41 18.78
N LEU A 573 -8.70 15.31 18.09
CA LEU A 573 -10.06 14.82 17.86
C LEU A 573 -10.48 13.63 18.72
N TYR A 574 -9.65 13.21 19.67
CA TYR A 574 -10.02 12.16 20.62
C TYR A 574 -9.26 12.29 21.94
N VAL A 575 -9.88 11.87 23.04
CA VAL A 575 -9.18 11.75 24.33
C VAL A 575 -8.38 10.45 24.37
N ALA A 576 -8.94 9.37 23.82
CA ALA A 576 -8.27 8.07 23.71
C ALA A 576 -8.68 7.29 22.46
N LEU A 577 -7.78 6.47 21.92
CA LEU A 577 -8.04 5.63 20.74
C LEU A 577 -9.22 4.66 20.92
N CYS A 578 -9.48 4.22 22.15
CA CYS A 578 -10.58 3.31 22.46
C CYS A 578 -11.96 3.98 22.25
N GLU A 579 -12.07 5.28 22.50
CA GLU A 579 -13.27 6.09 22.24
C GLU A 579 -13.50 6.22 20.72
N SER A 580 -12.47 6.62 19.97
CA SER A 580 -12.55 6.71 18.51
C SER A 580 -12.85 5.37 17.84
N SER A 581 -12.35 4.27 18.40
CA SER A 581 -12.59 2.91 17.89
C SER A 581 -13.96 2.35 18.28
N CYS A 582 -14.65 2.96 19.24
CA CYS A 582 -15.97 2.52 19.66
C CYS A 582 -17.02 3.05 18.66
N PRO A 583 -17.84 2.20 18.03
CA PRO A 583 -18.90 2.68 17.12
C PRO A 583 -19.96 3.54 17.81
N LEU A 584 -20.10 3.41 19.14
CA LEU A 584 -20.96 4.26 19.96
C LEU A 584 -20.22 5.49 20.51
N HIS A 585 -18.90 5.58 20.30
CA HIS A 585 -18.04 6.66 20.79
C HIS A 585 -18.17 6.91 22.28
N MET A 586 -18.25 5.81 23.03
CA MET A 586 -18.39 5.90 24.48
C MET A 586 -17.15 6.53 25.12
N ASN A 587 -17.34 7.30 26.18
CA ASN A 587 -16.27 7.84 27.01
C ASN A 587 -15.64 6.75 27.90
N ILE A 588 -14.97 5.83 27.22
CA ILE A 588 -14.20 4.73 27.81
C ILE A 588 -13.18 5.21 28.85
N PRO A 589 -12.31 6.19 28.56
CA PRO A 589 -11.37 6.67 29.58
C PRO A 589 -12.10 7.23 30.82
N GLY A 590 -13.22 7.93 30.62
CA GLY A 590 -14.01 8.52 31.70
C GLY A 590 -14.58 7.49 32.66
N TYR A 591 -15.31 6.47 32.17
CA TYR A 591 -15.88 5.48 33.08
C TYR A 591 -14.82 4.59 33.73
N LEU A 592 -13.68 4.35 33.06
CA LEU A 592 -12.55 3.63 33.65
C LEU A 592 -11.92 4.41 34.80
N GLN A 593 -11.76 5.73 34.64
CA GLN A 593 -11.25 6.60 35.69
C GLN A 593 -12.20 6.64 36.89
N LEU A 594 -13.51 6.77 36.66
CA LEU A 594 -14.52 6.72 37.72
C LEU A 594 -14.51 5.38 38.46
N LEU A 595 -14.35 4.25 37.75
CA LEU A 595 -14.20 2.95 38.37
C LEU A 595 -12.93 2.85 39.23
N LYS A 596 -11.81 3.40 38.76
CA LYS A 596 -10.55 3.46 39.53
C LYS A 596 -10.71 4.25 40.83
N GLU A 597 -11.57 5.27 40.83
CA GLU A 597 -11.93 6.08 42.00
C GLU A 597 -13.02 5.46 42.88
N ASN A 598 -13.44 4.21 42.61
CA ASN A 598 -14.56 3.53 43.27
C ASN A 598 -15.93 4.23 43.13
N ARG A 599 -16.12 5.02 42.07
CA ARG A 599 -17.36 5.76 41.77
C ARG A 599 -18.23 5.01 40.77
N ILE A 600 -18.69 3.82 41.17
CA ILE A 600 -19.40 2.88 40.27
C ILE A 600 -20.74 3.44 39.76
N GLU A 601 -21.46 4.21 40.57
CA GLU A 601 -22.74 4.84 40.19
C GLU A 601 -22.53 5.87 39.08
N ASP A 602 -21.52 6.72 39.24
CA ASP A 602 -21.15 7.73 38.24
C ASP A 602 -20.66 7.07 36.94
N ALA A 603 -19.86 6.00 37.05
CA ALA A 603 -19.38 5.26 35.89
C ALA A 603 -20.54 4.59 35.12
N PHE A 604 -21.52 4.04 35.84
CA PHE A 604 -22.71 3.46 35.22
C PHE A 604 -23.60 4.55 34.60
N GLU A 605 -23.79 5.68 35.27
CA GLU A 605 -24.53 6.82 34.74
C GLU A 605 -23.89 7.33 33.44
N LEU A 606 -22.57 7.52 33.41
CA LEU A 606 -21.83 7.94 32.21
C LEU A 606 -22.05 6.97 31.05
N THR A 607 -21.92 5.67 31.31
CA THR A 607 -22.15 4.60 30.32
C THR A 607 -23.59 4.62 29.80
N LEU A 608 -24.57 4.77 30.69
CA LEU A 608 -26.00 4.73 30.36
C LEU A 608 -26.44 5.93 29.51
N ARG A 609 -25.82 7.10 29.71
CA ARG A 609 -26.13 8.32 28.94
C ARG A 609 -25.76 8.18 27.46
N GLU A 610 -24.72 7.41 27.16
CA GLU A 610 -24.21 7.17 25.81
C GLU A 610 -24.76 5.88 25.19
N ASN A 611 -25.18 4.92 26.01
CA ASN A 611 -25.74 3.65 25.58
C ASN A 611 -26.91 3.23 26.51
N PRO A 612 -28.16 3.18 26.02
CA PRO A 612 -29.31 2.78 26.83
C PRO A 612 -29.35 1.29 27.18
N LEU A 613 -28.45 0.48 26.60
CA LEU A 613 -28.38 -0.96 26.77
C LEU A 613 -26.99 -1.42 27.30
N PRO A 614 -26.49 -0.88 28.43
CA PRO A 614 -25.12 -1.14 28.90
C PRO A 614 -24.86 -2.60 29.31
N GLY A 615 -25.82 -3.25 29.97
CA GLY A 615 -25.77 -4.64 30.38
C GLY A 615 -25.89 -5.63 29.22
N SER A 616 -26.72 -5.32 28.21
CA SER A 616 -26.77 -6.10 26.97
C SER A 616 -25.46 -5.97 26.20
N LEU A 617 -24.98 -4.73 25.99
CA LEU A 617 -23.77 -4.47 25.22
C LEU A 617 -22.51 -5.10 25.83
N GLY A 618 -22.38 -5.12 27.16
CA GLY A 618 -21.30 -5.82 27.86
C GLY A 618 -21.20 -7.33 27.58
N ARG A 619 -22.25 -7.95 27.03
CA ARG A 619 -22.29 -9.40 26.73
C ARG A 619 -22.15 -9.74 25.24
N ILE A 620 -22.50 -8.80 24.37
CA ILE A 620 -22.67 -9.09 22.93
C ILE A 620 -21.81 -8.24 22.02
N CYS A 621 -21.23 -7.14 22.52
CA CYS A 621 -20.39 -6.26 21.72
C CYS A 621 -19.17 -7.01 21.17
N HIS A 622 -18.69 -6.56 20.01
CA HIS A 622 -17.44 -7.03 19.43
C HIS A 622 -16.19 -6.35 20.05
N PHE A 623 -16.39 -5.35 20.92
CA PHE A 623 -15.36 -4.59 21.61
C PHE A 623 -14.26 -4.06 20.68
N HIS A 624 -14.67 -3.33 19.64
CA HIS A 624 -13.77 -2.70 18.68
C HIS A 624 -12.69 -1.84 19.35
N CYS A 625 -13.01 -1.24 20.50
CA CYS A 625 -12.08 -0.53 21.38
C CYS A 625 -10.86 -1.35 21.85
N ARG A 626 -10.92 -2.69 21.87
CA ARG A 626 -9.76 -3.55 22.13
C ARG A 626 -8.75 -3.53 20.99
N MET A 627 -9.21 -3.40 19.75
CA MET A 627 -8.36 -3.51 18.56
C MET A 627 -7.29 -2.41 18.46
N ARG A 628 -7.48 -1.30 19.20
CA ARG A 628 -6.52 -0.19 19.29
C ARG A 628 -6.23 0.19 20.73
N CYS A 629 -6.32 -0.76 21.66
CA CYS A 629 -5.98 -0.52 23.06
C CYS A 629 -4.46 -0.38 23.19
N ARG A 630 -3.96 0.78 23.62
CA ARG A 630 -2.51 1.00 23.81
C ARG A 630 -1.86 0.03 24.81
N ARG A 631 -2.65 -0.52 25.74
CA ARG A 631 -2.17 -1.50 26.73
C ARG A 631 -1.70 -2.82 26.10
N ASP A 632 -2.18 -3.15 24.90
CA ASP A 632 -1.71 -4.31 24.12
C ASP A 632 -0.20 -4.23 23.80
N MET A 633 0.39 -3.02 23.84
CA MET A 633 1.83 -2.81 23.68
C MET A 633 2.64 -3.14 24.95
N LEU A 634 1.98 -3.36 26.09
CA LEU A 634 2.59 -3.70 27.37
C LEU A 634 2.32 -5.17 27.73
N ASP A 635 1.04 -5.54 27.83
CA ASP A 635 0.60 -6.88 28.20
C ASP A 635 -0.60 -7.33 27.33
N GLU A 636 -1.82 -6.91 27.67
CA GLU A 636 -3.04 -7.29 26.97
C GLU A 636 -4.06 -6.16 26.92
N SER A 637 -4.86 -6.17 25.87
CA SER A 637 -5.99 -5.26 25.70
C SER A 637 -7.00 -5.36 26.85
N VAL A 638 -7.43 -4.21 27.38
CA VAL A 638 -8.42 -4.13 28.48
C VAL A 638 -9.74 -4.79 28.09
N SER A 639 -10.25 -5.66 28.96
CA SER A 639 -11.48 -6.42 28.72
C SER A 639 -12.75 -5.58 28.93
N GLN A 640 -13.07 -4.72 27.96
CA GLN A 640 -14.22 -3.80 28.06
C GLN A 640 -15.57 -4.49 28.27
N GLY A 641 -15.70 -5.73 27.81
CA GLY A 641 -16.93 -6.51 28.03
C GLY A 641 -17.15 -6.93 29.47
N GLU A 642 -16.08 -7.37 30.13
CA GLU A 642 -16.15 -7.73 31.55
C GLU A 642 -16.39 -6.50 32.41
N ILE A 643 -15.81 -5.35 32.03
CA ILE A 643 -16.01 -4.09 32.74
C ILE A 643 -17.47 -3.62 32.62
N HIS A 644 -18.03 -3.57 31.40
CA HIS A 644 -19.45 -3.22 31.21
C HIS A 644 -20.39 -4.20 31.92
N ARG A 645 -20.07 -5.50 31.88
CA ARG A 645 -20.84 -6.51 32.61
C ARG A 645 -20.76 -6.30 34.12
N TYR A 646 -19.56 -6.06 34.65
CA TYR A 646 -19.34 -5.78 36.07
C TYR A 646 -20.11 -4.54 36.52
N LEU A 647 -20.02 -3.44 35.77
CA LEU A 647 -20.76 -2.19 35.99
C LEU A 647 -22.27 -2.45 36.09
N ALA A 648 -22.85 -3.05 35.05
CA ALA A 648 -24.29 -3.30 34.98
C ALA A 648 -24.76 -4.28 36.06
N ASP A 649 -24.09 -5.43 36.20
CA ASP A 649 -24.49 -6.48 37.13
C ASP A 649 -24.41 -5.99 38.58
N SER A 650 -23.38 -5.23 38.93
CA SER A 650 -23.21 -4.67 40.28
C SER A 650 -24.30 -3.65 40.59
N MET A 651 -24.56 -2.71 39.68
CA MET A 651 -25.60 -1.69 39.87
C MET A 651 -26.98 -2.31 40.05
N TYR A 652 -27.33 -3.28 39.20
CA TYR A 652 -28.59 -4.00 39.30
C TYR A 652 -28.72 -4.89 40.53
N LYS A 653 -27.62 -5.43 41.05
CA LYS A 653 -27.62 -6.22 42.28
C LYS A 653 -27.80 -5.33 43.51
N MET A 654 -27.19 -4.14 43.49
CA MET A 654 -27.33 -3.15 44.57
C MET A 654 -28.68 -2.42 44.55
N GLY A 655 -29.43 -2.48 43.44
CA GLY A 655 -30.70 -1.76 43.27
C GLY A 655 -30.53 -0.24 43.15
N ARG A 656 -29.30 0.23 42.93
CA ARG A 656 -28.94 1.66 42.90
C ARG A 656 -29.15 2.29 41.52
N GLU A 657 -29.49 1.52 40.49
CA GLU A 657 -29.85 2.04 39.17
C GLU A 657 -31.09 2.95 39.22
N LYS A 658 -31.97 2.74 40.20
CA LYS A 658 -33.24 3.46 40.33
C LYS A 658 -33.05 4.96 40.55
N SER A 659 -32.03 5.37 41.32
CA SER A 659 -31.73 6.78 41.55
C SER A 659 -31.34 7.49 40.25
N ILE A 660 -30.48 6.84 39.45
CA ILE A 660 -30.04 7.31 38.13
C ILE A 660 -31.21 7.37 37.16
N TYR A 661 -32.10 6.37 37.17
CA TYR A 661 -33.28 6.37 36.29
C TYR A 661 -34.22 7.54 36.62
N ASN A 662 -34.47 7.78 37.90
CA ASN A 662 -35.29 8.92 38.34
C ASN A 662 -34.64 10.26 37.96
N LYS A 663 -33.30 10.36 38.01
CA LYS A 663 -32.55 11.53 37.56
C LYS A 663 -32.76 11.77 36.05
N LEU A 664 -32.57 10.73 35.23
CA LEU A 664 -32.78 10.82 33.78
C LEU A 664 -34.21 11.20 33.39
N ILE A 665 -35.21 10.74 34.14
CA ILE A 665 -36.63 11.10 33.93
C ILE A 665 -36.85 12.59 34.23
N LYS A 666 -36.27 13.11 35.34
CA LYS A 666 -36.39 14.52 35.72
C LYS A 666 -35.68 15.47 34.74
N GLU A 667 -34.62 14.99 34.08
CA GLU A 667 -33.86 15.75 33.07
C GLU A 667 -34.53 15.81 31.69
N LYS A 668 -35.67 15.15 31.49
CA LYS A 668 -36.41 15.20 30.22
C LYS A 668 -36.79 16.66 29.90
N LEU A 669 -36.57 17.06 28.65
CA LEU A 669 -37.00 18.37 28.17
C LEU A 669 -38.53 18.50 28.19
N PRO A 670 -39.06 19.73 28.32
CA PRO A 670 -40.49 19.99 28.21
C PRO A 670 -41.10 19.39 26.94
N ALA A 671 -42.40 19.10 26.99
CA ALA A 671 -43.10 18.50 25.85
C ALA A 671 -42.94 19.35 24.60
N SER A 672 -42.39 18.76 23.54
CA SER A 672 -42.21 19.39 22.24
C SER A 672 -43.50 19.53 21.44
N GLY A 673 -44.57 18.84 21.85
CA GLY A 673 -45.82 18.70 21.10
C GLY A 673 -45.74 17.75 19.89
N LYS A 674 -44.56 17.18 19.60
CA LYS A 674 -44.33 16.31 18.43
C LYS A 674 -44.53 14.84 18.76
N LYS A 675 -45.20 14.11 17.86
CA LYS A 675 -45.45 12.66 17.92
C LYS A 675 -44.56 11.93 16.91
N ILE A 676 -43.81 10.94 17.39
CA ILE A 676 -42.90 10.16 16.56
C ILE A 676 -43.25 8.68 16.69
N ALA A 677 -43.50 8.03 15.55
CA ALA A 677 -43.64 6.59 15.47
C ALA A 677 -42.29 5.95 15.10
N ILE A 678 -41.95 4.86 15.78
CA ILE A 678 -40.75 4.06 15.47
C ILE A 678 -41.20 2.65 15.12
N VAL A 679 -40.87 2.17 13.92
CA VAL A 679 -41.19 0.82 13.47
C VAL A 679 -39.97 -0.08 13.69
N GLY A 680 -40.08 -1.01 14.63
CA GLY A 680 -39.03 -1.92 15.07
C GLY A 680 -38.58 -1.62 16.51
N ALA A 681 -38.77 -2.59 17.40
CA ALA A 681 -38.38 -2.58 18.81
C ALA A 681 -37.05 -3.31 19.06
N GLY A 682 -36.17 -3.37 18.06
CA GLY A 682 -34.80 -3.85 18.19
C GLY A 682 -33.85 -2.81 18.81
N PRO A 683 -32.53 -3.09 18.86
CA PRO A 683 -31.53 -2.17 19.42
C PRO A 683 -31.67 -0.75 18.89
N ALA A 684 -31.76 -0.57 17.56
CA ALA A 684 -31.84 0.74 16.92
C ALA A 684 -33.09 1.53 17.33
N GLY A 685 -34.26 0.88 17.38
CA GLY A 685 -35.51 1.54 17.76
C GLY A 685 -35.57 1.87 19.25
N LEU A 686 -35.12 0.96 20.11
CA LEU A 686 -35.00 1.19 21.56
C LEU A 686 -34.05 2.35 21.86
N SER A 687 -32.92 2.39 21.15
CA SER A 687 -31.96 3.47 21.13
C SER A 687 -32.61 4.80 20.73
N ALA A 688 -33.16 4.90 19.52
CA ALA A 688 -33.81 6.12 19.04
C ALA A 688 -34.88 6.64 20.02
N ALA A 689 -35.70 5.74 20.57
CA ALA A 689 -36.72 6.08 21.54
C ALA A 689 -36.14 6.71 22.82
N PHE A 690 -35.05 6.15 23.35
CA PHE A 690 -34.39 6.64 24.57
C PHE A 690 -33.94 8.11 24.46
N TRP A 691 -33.35 8.52 23.33
CA TRP A 691 -32.93 9.92 23.16
C TRP A 691 -34.09 10.83 22.79
N LEU A 692 -34.96 10.42 21.87
CA LEU A 692 -36.07 11.27 21.41
C LEU A 692 -37.09 11.55 22.52
N CYS A 693 -37.38 10.57 23.38
CA CYS A 693 -38.27 10.81 24.51
C CYS A 693 -37.68 11.82 25.51
N ARG A 694 -36.35 11.83 25.69
CA ARG A 694 -35.64 12.79 26.55
C ARG A 694 -35.60 14.20 25.97
N LEU A 695 -35.73 14.34 24.64
CA LEU A 695 -35.93 15.61 23.95
C LEU A 695 -37.37 16.15 24.04
N GLY A 696 -38.25 15.48 24.79
CA GLY A 696 -39.63 15.94 25.01
C GLY A 696 -40.62 15.50 23.93
N HIS A 697 -40.24 14.60 23.02
CA HIS A 697 -41.16 14.03 22.03
C HIS A 697 -42.03 12.93 22.63
N GLU A 698 -43.26 12.78 22.11
CA GLU A 698 -44.12 11.63 22.39
C GLU A 698 -43.74 10.48 21.45
N ILE A 699 -43.30 9.35 22.03
CA ILE A 699 -42.76 8.21 21.25
C ILE A 699 -43.68 7.00 21.38
N THR A 700 -44.02 6.41 20.24
CA THR A 700 -44.66 5.09 20.17
C THR A 700 -43.84 4.16 19.29
N ILE A 701 -43.43 3.01 19.85
CA ILE A 701 -42.73 1.95 19.11
C ILE A 701 -43.74 0.88 18.69
N TYR A 702 -43.74 0.54 17.39
CA TYR A 702 -44.52 -0.53 16.79
C TYR A 702 -43.61 -1.70 16.43
N ASP A 703 -43.97 -2.92 16.78
CA ASP A 703 -43.23 -4.12 16.38
C ASP A 703 -44.19 -5.27 16.04
N GLY A 704 -43.81 -6.12 15.07
CA GLY A 704 -44.57 -7.31 14.71
C GLY A 704 -44.46 -8.43 15.74
N SER A 705 -43.45 -8.39 16.60
CA SER A 705 -43.20 -9.38 17.66
C SER A 705 -44.10 -9.12 18.88
N THR A 706 -44.20 -10.14 19.73
CA THR A 706 -44.95 -10.08 21.00
C THR A 706 -44.29 -9.24 22.08
N GLU A 707 -42.96 -9.05 22.00
CA GLU A 707 -42.17 -8.30 22.97
C GLU A 707 -41.01 -7.54 22.30
N ALA A 708 -40.58 -6.44 22.94
CA ALA A 708 -39.44 -5.65 22.52
C ALA A 708 -38.08 -6.36 22.72
N GLY A 709 -37.11 -6.02 21.89
CA GLY A 709 -35.72 -6.51 21.96
C GLY A 709 -35.15 -6.92 20.61
N GLY A 710 -36.00 -7.22 19.62
CA GLY A 710 -35.59 -7.65 18.28
C GLY A 710 -34.55 -8.78 18.35
N ILE A 711 -33.43 -8.62 17.63
CA ILE A 711 -32.34 -9.62 17.63
C ILE A 711 -31.77 -9.92 19.02
N LEU A 712 -31.81 -8.98 19.97
CA LEU A 712 -31.30 -9.21 21.34
C LEU A 712 -32.16 -10.22 22.11
N ARG A 713 -33.46 -10.27 21.83
CA ARG A 713 -34.40 -11.19 22.48
C ARG A 713 -34.52 -12.50 21.72
N TRP A 714 -34.60 -12.41 20.39
CA TRP A 714 -34.98 -13.52 19.54
C TRP A 714 -33.79 -14.18 18.85
N GLY A 715 -32.73 -13.44 18.53
CA GLY A 715 -31.56 -13.96 17.82
C GLY A 715 -30.38 -14.35 18.71
N ILE A 716 -30.36 -13.93 19.98
CA ILE A 716 -29.25 -14.21 20.91
C ILE A 716 -29.72 -15.15 22.02
N PRO A 717 -29.12 -16.34 22.18
CA PRO A 717 -29.52 -17.30 23.21
C PRO A 717 -29.36 -16.77 24.64
N ALA A 718 -30.25 -17.21 25.53
CA ALA A 718 -30.32 -16.77 26.92
C ALA A 718 -29.03 -17.03 27.73
N TYR A 719 -28.23 -18.03 27.36
CA TYR A 719 -26.94 -18.31 28.02
C TYR A 719 -25.88 -17.24 27.72
N ARG A 720 -26.05 -16.46 26.64
CA ARG A 720 -25.15 -15.37 26.23
C ARG A 720 -25.72 -14.02 26.69
N LEU A 721 -27.02 -13.80 26.47
CA LEU A 721 -27.74 -12.63 26.95
C LEU A 721 -28.97 -13.05 27.76
N PRO A 722 -28.90 -13.02 29.11
CA PRO A 722 -30.04 -13.35 29.96
C PRO A 722 -31.23 -12.44 29.66
N LYS A 723 -32.42 -13.00 29.47
CA LYS A 723 -33.64 -12.24 29.13
C LYS A 723 -34.02 -11.21 30.19
N ASP A 724 -33.76 -11.51 31.47
CA ASP A 724 -33.99 -10.57 32.57
C ASP A 724 -33.09 -9.34 32.52
N MET A 725 -31.88 -9.47 31.96
CA MET A 725 -30.98 -8.32 31.75
C MET A 725 -31.61 -7.34 30.77
N LEU A 726 -32.00 -7.83 29.59
CA LEU A 726 -32.65 -7.03 28.55
C LEU A 726 -33.98 -6.42 29.06
N LYS A 727 -34.75 -7.17 29.86
CA LYS A 727 -36.00 -6.69 30.47
C LYS A 727 -35.77 -5.46 31.35
N LYS A 728 -34.70 -5.43 32.16
CA LYS A 728 -34.38 -4.27 33.02
C LYS A 728 -34.11 -3.01 32.20
N GLU A 729 -33.38 -3.14 31.10
CA GLU A 729 -33.06 -2.01 30.22
C GLU A 729 -34.29 -1.50 29.45
N ILE A 730 -35.15 -2.40 28.95
CA ILE A 730 -36.43 -2.03 28.32
C ILE A 730 -37.35 -1.33 29.34
N THR A 731 -37.33 -1.75 30.61
CA THR A 731 -38.13 -1.12 31.68
C THR A 731 -37.76 0.34 31.88
N LEU A 732 -36.48 0.71 31.74
CA LEU A 732 -36.06 2.13 31.78
C LEU A 732 -36.73 2.92 30.66
N ILE A 733 -36.70 2.40 29.43
CA ILE A 733 -37.28 3.05 28.26
C ILE A 733 -38.80 3.25 28.45
N GLN A 734 -39.49 2.25 29.00
CA GLN A 734 -40.90 2.37 29.38
C GLN A 734 -41.13 3.46 30.43
N LYS A 735 -40.29 3.52 31.48
CA LYS A 735 -40.38 4.54 32.54
C LYS A 735 -40.11 5.96 32.05
N LEU A 736 -39.39 6.13 30.94
CA LEU A 736 -39.21 7.43 30.29
C LEU A 736 -40.48 7.91 29.53
N GLY A 737 -41.51 7.08 29.47
CA GLY A 737 -42.81 7.40 28.86
C GLY A 737 -42.97 6.92 27.41
N VAL A 738 -42.11 6.01 26.95
CA VAL A 738 -42.23 5.40 25.62
C VAL A 738 -43.36 4.36 25.60
N LYS A 739 -44.26 4.48 24.63
CA LYS A 739 -45.37 3.55 24.42
C LYS A 739 -44.93 2.42 23.47
N PHE A 740 -45.42 1.21 23.71
CA PHE A 740 -45.16 0.04 22.88
C PHE A 740 -46.46 -0.54 22.34
N VAL A 741 -46.49 -0.84 21.05
CA VAL A 741 -47.59 -1.50 20.35
C VAL A 741 -47.03 -2.73 19.64
N PHE A 742 -47.30 -3.90 20.22
CA PHE A 742 -46.79 -5.19 19.74
C PHE A 742 -47.78 -5.87 18.79
N ASN A 743 -47.35 -6.99 18.19
CA ASN A 743 -48.16 -7.77 17.24
C ASN A 743 -48.72 -6.94 16.08
N THR A 744 -47.97 -5.93 15.64
CA THR A 744 -48.40 -5.01 14.58
C THR A 744 -47.38 -5.02 13.43
N PRO A 745 -47.34 -6.09 12.62
CA PRO A 745 -46.48 -6.12 11.44
C PRO A 745 -46.97 -5.08 10.41
N MET A 746 -46.03 -4.34 9.82
CA MET A 746 -46.30 -3.31 8.81
C MET A 746 -46.19 -3.91 7.41
N GLU A 747 -47.28 -4.50 6.91
CA GLU A 747 -47.27 -5.30 5.67
C GLU A 747 -47.94 -4.58 4.48
N SER A 748 -48.85 -3.64 4.76
CA SER A 748 -49.65 -2.94 3.73
C SER A 748 -49.31 -1.46 3.62
N LYS A 749 -49.48 -0.88 2.43
CA LYS A 749 -49.28 0.55 2.19
C LYS A 749 -50.23 1.40 3.02
N GLU A 750 -51.45 0.92 3.25
CA GLU A 750 -52.49 1.63 4.00
C GLU A 750 -52.14 1.72 5.50
N GLN A 751 -51.46 0.72 6.06
CA GLN A 751 -50.92 0.79 7.43
C GLN A 751 -49.82 1.85 7.52
N TRP A 752 -48.88 1.86 6.56
CA TRP A 752 -47.81 2.85 6.50
C TRP A 752 -48.36 4.27 6.34
N GLN A 753 -49.33 4.48 5.46
CA GLN A 753 -49.93 5.79 5.23
C GLN A 753 -50.62 6.30 6.50
N ARG A 754 -51.42 5.45 7.17
CA ARG A 754 -52.05 5.81 8.45
C ARG A 754 -51.03 6.19 9.53
N LEU A 755 -49.89 5.50 9.57
CA LEU A 755 -48.83 5.79 10.53
C LEU A 755 -48.17 7.15 10.24
N ILE A 756 -47.93 7.45 8.97
CA ILE A 756 -47.37 8.74 8.51
C ILE A 756 -48.36 9.87 8.80
N ASP A 757 -49.64 9.70 8.49
CA ASP A 757 -50.66 10.74 8.68
C ASP A 757 -50.89 11.06 10.18
N ALA A 758 -50.68 10.09 11.07
CA ALA A 758 -50.92 10.23 12.50
C ALA A 758 -49.72 10.78 13.31
N ASN A 759 -48.54 10.93 12.71
CA ASN A 759 -47.30 11.29 13.41
C ASN A 759 -46.53 12.38 12.66
N ASP A 760 -45.81 13.24 13.38
CA ASP A 760 -44.95 14.25 12.77
C ASP A 760 -43.73 13.64 12.07
N ALA A 761 -43.29 12.46 12.52
CA ALA A 761 -42.19 11.71 11.92
C ALA A 761 -42.35 10.20 12.14
N VAL A 762 -41.85 9.42 11.18
CA VAL A 762 -41.76 7.96 11.26
C VAL A 762 -40.32 7.53 11.08
N ILE A 763 -39.80 6.75 12.03
CA ILE A 763 -38.46 6.17 11.98
C ILE A 763 -38.58 4.68 11.70
N VAL A 764 -37.91 4.20 10.65
CA VAL A 764 -37.86 2.77 10.32
C VAL A 764 -36.59 2.15 10.90
N ALA A 765 -36.75 1.30 11.91
CA ALA A 765 -35.68 0.69 12.70
C ALA A 765 -35.81 -0.85 12.78
N VAL A 766 -36.32 -1.47 11.71
CA VAL A 766 -36.63 -2.92 11.63
C VAL A 766 -35.39 -3.82 11.60
N GLY A 767 -34.22 -3.26 11.31
CA GLY A 767 -32.96 -4.01 11.17
C GLY A 767 -32.91 -4.87 9.90
N ALA A 768 -31.74 -5.47 9.64
CA ALA A 768 -31.54 -6.39 8.53
C ALA A 768 -31.93 -7.82 8.96
N GLY A 769 -33.24 -8.12 8.95
CA GLY A 769 -33.77 -9.43 9.35
C GLY A 769 -33.70 -10.52 8.28
N HIS A 770 -33.35 -10.18 7.04
CA HIS A 770 -33.33 -11.12 5.93
C HIS A 770 -32.02 -11.93 5.93
N GLU A 771 -32.12 -13.25 5.94
CA GLU A 771 -30.94 -14.12 5.84
C GLU A 771 -30.41 -14.14 4.39
N THR A 772 -29.09 -14.21 4.26
CA THR A 772 -28.42 -14.36 2.96
C THR A 772 -28.18 -15.85 2.70
N GLY A 773 -28.73 -16.37 1.61
CA GLY A 773 -28.47 -17.75 1.17
C GLY A 773 -26.99 -17.99 0.88
N LEU A 774 -26.59 -19.26 0.91
CA LEU A 774 -25.21 -19.66 0.62
C LEU A 774 -24.92 -19.66 -0.89
N GLY A 775 -25.96 -19.74 -1.72
CA GLY A 775 -25.88 -19.81 -3.18
C GLY A 775 -25.23 -21.11 -3.66
N ILE A 776 -25.40 -22.21 -2.92
CA ILE A 776 -24.79 -23.51 -3.22
C ILE A 776 -25.85 -24.57 -3.53
N PRO A 777 -25.54 -25.57 -4.38
CA PRO A 777 -26.42 -26.70 -4.60
C PRO A 777 -26.81 -27.37 -3.28
N GLY A 778 -28.12 -27.58 -3.07
CA GLY A 778 -28.65 -28.24 -1.89
C GLY A 778 -29.04 -27.32 -0.72
N GLU A 779 -28.90 -25.99 -0.85
CA GLU A 779 -29.27 -25.05 0.22
C GLU A 779 -30.77 -25.04 0.56
N SER A 780 -31.63 -25.52 -0.34
CA SER A 780 -33.08 -25.64 -0.15
C SER A 780 -33.54 -27.05 0.23
N LEU A 781 -32.62 -27.96 0.56
CA LEU A 781 -32.97 -29.34 0.94
C LEU A 781 -33.71 -29.38 2.28
N SER A 782 -34.61 -30.36 2.41
CA SER A 782 -35.28 -30.64 3.68
C SER A 782 -34.26 -30.95 4.78
N GLY A 783 -34.32 -30.19 5.87
CA GLY A 783 -33.38 -30.28 7.00
C GLY A 783 -32.29 -29.21 7.01
N VAL A 784 -32.16 -28.40 5.95
CA VAL A 784 -31.35 -27.18 5.97
C VAL A 784 -32.21 -26.06 6.55
N MET A 785 -31.72 -25.43 7.62
CA MET A 785 -32.43 -24.35 8.31
C MET A 785 -31.53 -23.10 8.41
N PRO A 786 -32.07 -21.91 8.12
CA PRO A 786 -31.38 -20.65 8.38
C PRO A 786 -31.06 -20.46 9.87
N ALA A 787 -29.91 -19.86 10.20
CA ALA A 787 -29.41 -19.84 11.58
C ALA A 787 -30.24 -18.92 12.48
N GLY A 788 -30.76 -17.82 11.95
CA GLY A 788 -31.64 -16.90 12.67
C GLY A 788 -32.99 -17.53 12.99
N GLU A 789 -33.58 -18.26 12.06
CA GLU A 789 -34.81 -19.04 12.31
C GLU A 789 -34.62 -20.08 13.42
N PHE A 790 -33.54 -20.84 13.35
CA PHE A 790 -33.20 -21.83 14.37
C PHE A 790 -33.03 -21.17 15.76
N LEU A 791 -32.26 -20.08 15.84
CA LEU A 791 -32.02 -19.36 17.08
C LEU A 791 -33.29 -18.70 17.65
N LYS A 792 -34.17 -18.22 16.77
CA LYS A 792 -35.50 -17.71 17.15
C LYS A 792 -36.35 -18.80 17.77
N ALA A 793 -36.46 -19.96 17.14
CA ALA A 793 -37.21 -21.10 17.67
C ALA A 793 -36.67 -21.58 19.02
N VAL A 794 -35.34 -21.61 19.20
CA VAL A 794 -34.71 -21.90 20.50
C VAL A 794 -35.07 -20.84 21.53
N SER A 795 -35.01 -19.56 21.17
CA SER A 795 -35.33 -18.44 22.07
C SER A 795 -36.81 -18.41 22.46
N GLU A 796 -37.70 -18.88 21.59
CA GLU A 796 -39.13 -19.06 21.86
C GLU A 796 -39.45 -20.35 22.64
N ASN A 797 -38.43 -21.10 23.09
CA ASN A 797 -38.57 -22.40 23.77
C ASN A 797 -39.32 -23.46 22.95
N GLN A 798 -39.37 -23.35 21.62
CA GLN A 798 -40.09 -24.29 20.75
C GLN A 798 -39.34 -25.61 20.54
N LYS A 799 -38.13 -25.78 21.09
CA LYS A 799 -37.25 -26.97 20.97
C LYS A 799 -37.23 -27.49 19.51
N PRO A 800 -36.60 -26.76 18.58
CA PRO A 800 -36.55 -27.18 17.18
C PRO A 800 -36.00 -28.61 17.05
N LYS A 801 -36.59 -29.40 16.14
CA LYS A 801 -36.14 -30.76 15.87
C LYS A 801 -34.72 -30.72 15.29
N VAL A 802 -33.76 -31.20 16.06
CA VAL A 802 -32.36 -31.39 15.64
C VAL A 802 -32.06 -32.87 15.50
N GLY A 803 -31.34 -33.24 14.45
CA GLY A 803 -30.81 -34.60 14.29
C GLY A 803 -29.71 -34.91 15.31
N SER A 804 -29.28 -36.17 15.39
CA SER A 804 -28.14 -36.58 16.23
C SER A 804 -26.82 -36.00 15.75
N GLU A 805 -26.68 -35.76 14.44
CA GLU A 805 -25.56 -35.02 13.84
C GLU A 805 -26.07 -33.74 13.17
N VAL A 806 -25.45 -32.61 13.51
CA VAL A 806 -25.75 -31.28 12.95
C VAL A 806 -24.49 -30.70 12.34
N VAL A 807 -24.60 -30.20 11.11
CA VAL A 807 -23.54 -29.43 10.45
C VAL A 807 -23.92 -27.97 10.43
N VAL A 808 -23.06 -27.11 10.98
CA VAL A 808 -23.22 -25.66 10.92
C VAL A 808 -22.23 -25.10 9.91
N VAL A 809 -22.74 -24.50 8.84
CA VAL A 809 -21.93 -23.89 7.79
C VAL A 809 -21.72 -22.40 8.12
N GLY A 810 -20.49 -22.02 8.45
CA GLY A 810 -20.15 -20.65 8.84
C GLY A 810 -19.23 -20.58 10.06
N GLY A 811 -18.79 -19.37 10.40
CA GLY A 811 -17.88 -19.14 11.54
C GLY A 811 -18.03 -17.75 12.18
N GLY A 812 -19.19 -17.12 11.95
CA GLY A 812 -19.57 -15.88 12.63
C GLY A 812 -20.35 -16.15 13.92
N ASN A 813 -20.75 -15.09 14.63
CA ASN A 813 -21.47 -15.20 15.90
C ASN A 813 -22.72 -16.08 15.82
N SER A 814 -23.58 -15.88 14.80
CA SER A 814 -24.82 -16.67 14.64
C SER A 814 -24.53 -18.15 14.41
N ALA A 815 -23.47 -18.49 13.67
CA ALA A 815 -23.06 -19.88 13.47
C ALA A 815 -22.61 -20.52 14.79
N ILE A 816 -21.79 -19.82 15.59
CA ILE A 816 -21.34 -20.33 16.89
C ILE A 816 -22.51 -20.45 17.87
N ASP A 817 -23.43 -19.49 17.88
CA ASP A 817 -24.60 -19.55 18.75
C ASP A 817 -25.55 -20.69 18.33
N ALA A 818 -25.74 -20.91 17.03
CA ALA A 818 -26.52 -22.04 16.52
C ALA A 818 -25.85 -23.38 16.90
N ALA A 819 -24.54 -23.49 16.72
CA ALA A 819 -23.77 -24.68 17.09
C ALA A 819 -23.88 -25.02 18.58
N ARG A 820 -23.70 -24.02 19.45
CA ARG A 820 -23.80 -24.22 20.91
C ARG A 820 -25.23 -24.53 21.34
N SER A 821 -26.22 -23.96 20.66
CA SER A 821 -27.63 -24.23 20.94
C SER A 821 -28.02 -25.65 20.50
N ALA A 822 -27.57 -26.11 19.32
CA ALA A 822 -27.75 -27.49 18.88
C ALA A 822 -27.08 -28.51 19.81
N LEU A 823 -25.85 -28.22 20.25
CA LEU A 823 -25.13 -29.05 21.23
C LEU A 823 -25.91 -29.18 22.55
N ARG A 824 -26.51 -28.08 23.02
CA ARG A 824 -27.36 -28.07 24.23
C ARG A 824 -28.67 -28.82 24.09
N LEU A 825 -29.13 -29.01 22.86
CA LEU A 825 -30.29 -29.85 22.53
C LEU A 825 -29.92 -31.33 22.37
N GLY A 826 -28.63 -31.70 22.55
CA GLY A 826 -28.16 -33.09 22.55
C GLY A 826 -27.57 -33.56 21.21
N ALA A 827 -27.36 -32.68 20.24
CA ALA A 827 -26.74 -33.02 18.97
C ALA A 827 -25.21 -33.04 19.03
N SER A 828 -24.58 -33.91 18.23
CA SER A 828 -23.17 -33.79 17.84
C SER A 828 -23.05 -32.73 16.75
N VAL A 829 -22.17 -31.74 16.93
CA VAL A 829 -22.11 -30.58 16.02
C VAL A 829 -20.75 -30.48 15.33
N LYS A 830 -20.77 -30.38 14.01
CA LYS A 830 -19.60 -30.11 13.16
C LYS A 830 -19.71 -28.70 12.57
N ILE A 831 -18.69 -27.88 12.75
CA ILE A 831 -18.64 -26.53 12.15
C ILE A 831 -17.79 -26.60 10.88
N VAL A 832 -18.39 -26.22 9.75
CA VAL A 832 -17.71 -26.13 8.46
C VAL A 832 -17.49 -24.66 8.12
N TYR A 833 -16.22 -24.24 8.12
CA TYR A 833 -15.84 -22.87 7.79
C TYR A 833 -15.23 -22.79 6.39
N ARG A 834 -15.77 -21.91 5.55
CA ARG A 834 -15.37 -21.72 4.15
C ARG A 834 -13.94 -21.20 3.92
N ARG A 835 -13.09 -21.07 4.95
CA ARG A 835 -11.72 -20.55 4.87
C ARG A 835 -10.73 -21.53 5.50
N ALA A 836 -9.53 -21.62 4.94
CA ALA A 836 -8.46 -22.46 5.46
C ALA A 836 -8.12 -22.14 6.93
N ARG A 837 -7.62 -23.14 7.68
CA ARG A 837 -7.34 -23.07 9.14
C ARG A 837 -6.48 -21.86 9.56
N ALA A 838 -5.58 -21.41 8.68
CA ALA A 838 -4.77 -20.21 8.88
C ALA A 838 -5.61 -18.93 9.10
N HIS A 839 -6.82 -18.86 8.53
CA HIS A 839 -7.71 -17.68 8.59
C HIS A 839 -8.73 -17.74 9.74
N TRP A 840 -8.66 -18.74 10.61
CA TRP A 840 -9.54 -18.84 11.78
C TRP A 840 -9.10 -17.81 12.84
N ARG A 841 -10.06 -17.09 13.45
CA ARG A 841 -9.74 -16.28 14.65
C ARG A 841 -9.26 -17.20 15.77
N LYS A 842 -8.31 -16.75 16.60
CA LYS A 842 -7.73 -17.53 17.71
C LYS A 842 -8.81 -18.14 18.61
N GLU A 843 -9.88 -17.38 18.84
CA GLU A 843 -11.06 -17.75 19.65
C GLU A 843 -11.78 -19.01 19.12
N TYR A 844 -11.67 -19.32 17.83
CA TYR A 844 -12.34 -20.45 17.17
C TYR A 844 -11.43 -21.67 17.00
N ARG A 845 -10.14 -21.58 17.36
CA ARG A 845 -9.18 -22.69 17.21
C ARG A 845 -9.35 -23.79 18.28
N PHE A 846 -10.12 -23.53 19.33
CA PHE A 846 -10.42 -24.50 20.40
C PHE A 846 -11.46 -25.55 20.01
N PHE A 847 -12.08 -25.43 18.83
CA PHE A 847 -13.18 -26.29 18.38
C PHE A 847 -12.80 -27.24 17.23
N ALA A 848 -11.49 -27.41 16.95
CA ALA A 848 -10.97 -28.33 15.94
C ALA A 848 -10.25 -29.52 16.57
#